data_AF-A0A955RLQ4-F1
#
_entry.id   AF-A0A955RLQ4-F1
#
_cell.length_a   1.000
_cell.length_b   1.000
_cell.length_c   1.000
_cell.angle_alpha   90.00
_cell.angle_beta   90.00
_cell.angle_gamma   90.00
#
_symmetry.space_group_name_H-M   'P 1'
#
loop_
_entity.id
_entity.type
_entity.pdbx_description
1 polymer ?
#
loop_
_entity_poly.entity_id
_entity_poly.type
_entity_poly.pdbx_seq_one_letter_code
_entity_poly.pdbx_strand_id
1 'polypeptide(L)'
;MIPKQFQLKNTIKHPTSIIIGGLNKLGIEIADSLIKQGGYVVLVDAVTEKNISKLDNFKSTDLVSFLDYTSIPHLEDDIRRLDYVFYFNHESEDFTEEISTQEFLTISNYLDAALSLSSKFDARFLLTTSIKANQVLFATDDTAYKLSMSKSYTQAYSNMEMQRYSEGLVMEYHEKANLNTRIVRLGEIIGDGINFNQKTAFNELISAAAEGDDLYLRNDGLENEWFIHTLDAAYGLIKAQFSKDTNGEVYSLTYENTYTHLSIAYKIQELEDQAGEIKFRSEDTSAPPIKIHKPAPNLTRIGWMPRISFDRAVTQSLAAAKISVLEKATANGVEVSNHNKSVNNFQNFLSLAKGDKELVEKEGDSLKKERIKQAYKTIQLQRKQRKKSFPEKIINAFWSLFIFMARTFSFIGKMSPVEFGMFIIVSVVFLIVYVAVISPTLYISRHAITVSTQLPGLNETFEAKKYDVGYVQAQEISNSFSQIENILPKYKGAAKLVSYDSELDDIKSFISFYSDFSEGLQNIFYALAPFNQYLKDFENNTVLRKSSDGYLSIESPGKDYVNNLAEIENRSVFYEKGIQKLEKAQSSIKDNTLPVLPNQIRNLFMSTNEDILEYANVKQKTKVITVIPSMVGVDKPTTYLFLILDNTRISPLGGEIAGYALITLQNGGIVDIEVKSVDDIEIDKEILSDENLREINKRRFINLQPDDVRVSSFGSISNLLELDQTLSESLWEEYFGVRIDALGTIQLEALQQMSSSLQNLMVQGIQLNPENFLSDITRAQAGNESVAYKHEVITEVFANIFHETLNKINSNTREIMLSIEKMASEDMLHLVAINQGFTDFINQNDLYDNSVYRANTYMVPGILIEDPKVVNSTSYINTTLSLETKVKGDFSVENSLLVTFPSVGSSQEISICLPETVRLSSIKIDEGTIPSERSKVNISEDEICIVGRSLGETTFGFSWEDETFKNTESDSINFTMGIGNVNGARTELDHIIEFERGLQVNVDGQTLEANGLGSKVVLNNDVVKNIIINRQ
;
A
#
# COMPACT_ATOMS: atom_id res chain seq x y z
N MET A 1 -60.57 10.57 -0.21
CA MET A 1 -60.77 11.38 -1.43
C MET A 1 -59.89 12.61 -1.34
N ILE A 2 -59.14 12.92 -2.41
CA ILE A 2 -58.26 14.11 -2.47
C ILE A 2 -59.14 15.38 -2.51
N PRO A 3 -58.89 16.41 -1.68
CA PRO A 3 -59.64 17.65 -1.72
C PRO A 3 -59.57 18.33 -3.10
N LYS A 4 -60.70 18.88 -3.58
CA LYS A 4 -60.79 19.48 -4.94
C LYS A 4 -59.72 20.54 -5.24
N GLN A 5 -59.29 21.29 -4.23
CA GLN A 5 -58.29 22.35 -4.39
C GLN A 5 -56.89 21.82 -4.75
N PHE A 6 -56.59 20.56 -4.42
CA PHE A 6 -55.29 19.92 -4.70
C PHE A 6 -55.35 18.98 -5.91
N GLN A 7 -56.42 19.03 -6.70
CA GLN A 7 -56.49 18.29 -7.97
C GLN A 7 -55.62 18.96 -9.03
N LEU A 8 -55.01 18.13 -9.87
CA LEU A 8 -54.11 18.55 -10.94
C LEU A 8 -54.79 19.54 -11.90
N LYS A 9 -54.05 20.59 -12.30
CA LYS A 9 -54.56 21.67 -13.16
C LYS A 9 -53.82 21.68 -14.50
N ASN A 10 -54.52 21.33 -15.58
CA ASN A 10 -53.92 21.10 -16.91
C ASN A 10 -53.49 22.39 -17.67
N THR A 11 -53.79 23.59 -17.15
CA THR A 11 -53.58 24.87 -17.86
C THR A 11 -52.46 25.75 -17.28
N ILE A 12 -51.58 25.18 -16.46
CA ILE A 12 -50.56 25.94 -15.73
C ILE A 12 -49.39 26.37 -16.64
N LYS A 13 -48.97 27.64 -16.49
CA LYS A 13 -47.85 28.24 -17.24
C LYS A 13 -46.56 28.41 -16.42
N HIS A 14 -46.59 28.07 -15.14
CA HIS A 14 -45.46 28.16 -14.22
C HIS A 14 -44.43 27.04 -14.49
N PRO A 15 -43.16 27.20 -14.09
CA PRO A 15 -42.23 26.07 -14.02
C PRO A 15 -42.81 24.99 -13.12
N THR A 16 -42.88 23.76 -13.60
CA THR A 16 -43.54 22.65 -12.92
C THR A 16 -42.50 21.71 -12.33
N SER A 17 -42.60 21.47 -11.02
CA SER A 17 -41.78 20.49 -10.30
C SER A 17 -42.65 19.36 -9.78
N ILE A 18 -42.23 18.11 -9.98
CA ILE A 18 -42.83 16.95 -9.34
C ILE A 18 -41.93 16.51 -8.18
N ILE A 19 -42.52 16.26 -7.01
CA ILE A 19 -41.82 15.68 -5.86
C ILE A 19 -42.49 14.35 -5.51
N ILE A 20 -41.81 13.25 -5.80
CA ILE A 20 -42.26 11.88 -5.55
C ILE A 20 -41.75 11.43 -4.18
N GLY A 21 -42.66 10.94 -3.32
CA GLY A 21 -42.42 10.79 -1.88
C GLY A 21 -42.45 12.13 -1.14
N GLY A 22 -43.19 13.11 -1.66
CA GLY A 22 -43.08 14.52 -1.27
C GLY A 22 -43.83 14.94 0.00
N LEU A 23 -44.62 14.06 0.64
CA LEU A 23 -45.36 14.42 1.85
C LEU A 23 -44.60 14.11 3.15
N ASN A 24 -43.28 14.03 3.11
CA ASN A 24 -42.44 14.14 4.31
C ASN A 24 -42.02 15.60 4.58
N LYS A 25 -41.43 15.88 5.74
CA LYS A 25 -41.03 17.25 6.13
C LYS A 25 -40.08 17.87 5.10
N LEU A 26 -39.11 17.11 4.61
CA LEU A 26 -38.15 17.53 3.58
C LEU A 26 -38.87 17.99 2.29
N GLY A 27 -39.82 17.19 1.79
CA GLY A 27 -40.59 17.50 0.59
C GLY A 27 -41.51 18.71 0.76
N ILE A 28 -42.09 18.89 1.95
CA ILE A 28 -42.90 20.07 2.28
C ILE A 28 -42.04 21.35 2.25
N GLU A 29 -40.84 21.32 2.83
CA GLU A 29 -39.93 22.47 2.83
C GLU A 29 -39.44 22.82 1.41
N ILE A 30 -39.14 21.80 0.59
CA ILE A 30 -38.76 22.00 -0.82
C ILE A 30 -39.94 22.56 -1.61
N ALA A 31 -41.14 22.00 -1.45
CA ALA A 31 -42.35 22.47 -2.10
C ALA A 31 -42.64 23.94 -1.75
N ASP A 32 -42.64 24.28 -0.47
CA ASP A 32 -42.85 25.66 0.01
C ASP A 32 -41.82 26.62 -0.58
N SER A 33 -40.54 26.25 -0.61
CA SER A 33 -39.48 27.04 -1.23
C SER A 33 -39.69 27.26 -2.74
N LEU A 34 -40.10 26.22 -3.48
CA LEU A 34 -40.37 26.31 -4.91
C LEU A 34 -41.63 27.15 -5.22
N ILE A 35 -42.68 27.02 -4.40
CA ILE A 35 -43.91 27.81 -4.53
C ILE A 35 -43.65 29.28 -4.26
N LYS A 36 -42.88 29.60 -3.21
CA LYS A 36 -42.46 30.97 -2.89
C LYS A 36 -41.64 31.61 -4.01
N GLN A 37 -40.95 30.80 -4.82
CA GLN A 37 -40.24 31.23 -6.02
C GLN A 37 -41.15 31.33 -7.27
N GLY A 38 -42.46 31.09 -7.13
CA GLY A 38 -43.45 31.19 -8.20
C GLY A 38 -43.57 29.94 -9.08
N GLY A 39 -43.04 28.80 -8.62
CA GLY A 39 -43.20 27.49 -9.26
C GLY A 39 -44.53 26.83 -8.93
N TYR A 40 -44.91 25.86 -9.75
CA TYR A 40 -46.03 24.95 -9.49
C TYR A 40 -45.49 23.59 -9.06
N VAL A 41 -46.02 23.04 -7.96
CA VAL A 41 -45.51 21.80 -7.38
C VAL A 41 -46.59 20.71 -7.39
N VAL A 42 -46.25 19.55 -7.93
CA VAL A 42 -47.06 18.34 -7.86
C VAL A 42 -46.41 17.39 -6.86
N LEU A 43 -47.08 17.17 -5.74
CA LEU A 43 -46.68 16.21 -4.72
C LEU A 43 -47.26 14.84 -5.08
N VAL A 44 -46.43 13.81 -5.11
CA VAL A 44 -46.86 12.43 -5.33
C VAL A 44 -46.51 11.61 -4.10
N ASP A 45 -47.51 10.99 -3.49
CA ASP A 45 -47.35 10.17 -2.28
C ASP A 45 -48.59 9.27 -2.08
N ALA A 46 -48.55 8.33 -1.13
CA ALA A 46 -49.66 7.45 -0.83
C ALA A 46 -50.85 8.24 -0.25
N VAL A 47 -52.06 7.95 -0.75
CA VAL A 47 -53.30 8.61 -0.29
C VAL A 47 -53.74 8.05 1.06
N THR A 48 -53.21 8.60 2.15
CA THR A 48 -53.58 8.29 3.54
C THR A 48 -54.14 9.52 4.27
N GLU A 49 -54.94 9.34 5.32
CA GLU A 49 -55.48 10.46 6.12
C GLU A 49 -54.36 11.35 6.71
N LYS A 50 -53.27 10.72 7.17
CA LYS A 50 -52.07 11.41 7.69
C LYS A 50 -51.38 12.25 6.61
N ASN A 51 -51.33 11.78 5.38
CA ASN A 51 -50.72 12.52 4.28
C ASN A 51 -51.63 13.66 3.81
N ILE A 52 -52.95 13.45 3.77
CA ILE A 52 -53.91 14.49 3.43
C ILE A 52 -53.87 15.64 4.44
N SER A 53 -53.71 15.38 5.74
CA SER A 53 -53.63 16.44 6.75
C SER A 53 -52.39 17.33 6.60
N LYS A 54 -51.28 16.81 6.06
CA LYS A 54 -50.06 17.60 5.78
C LYS A 54 -50.25 18.62 4.66
N LEU A 55 -51.23 18.41 3.78
CA LEU A 55 -51.57 19.38 2.72
C LEU A 55 -52.16 20.67 3.29
N ASP A 56 -52.56 20.69 4.57
CA ASP A 56 -53.05 21.88 5.25
C ASP A 56 -52.03 23.03 5.23
N ASN A 57 -50.74 22.70 5.16
CA ASN A 57 -49.64 23.66 5.00
C ASN A 57 -49.77 24.51 3.72
N PHE A 58 -50.49 24.01 2.70
CA PHE A 58 -50.64 24.64 1.39
C PHE A 58 -52.07 25.14 1.13
N LYS A 59 -52.97 25.18 2.13
CA LYS A 59 -54.36 25.67 1.97
C LYS A 59 -54.46 27.09 1.41
N SER A 60 -53.43 27.91 1.61
CA SER A 60 -53.40 29.31 1.17
C SER A 60 -52.96 29.49 -0.29
N THR A 61 -52.57 28.42 -0.99
CA THR A 61 -52.01 28.51 -2.35
C THR A 61 -52.70 27.56 -3.33
N ASP A 62 -52.89 28.06 -4.54
CA ASP A 62 -53.41 27.30 -5.68
C ASP A 62 -52.31 26.64 -6.52
N LEU A 63 -51.03 26.79 -6.12
CA LEU A 63 -49.86 26.33 -6.87
C LEU A 63 -49.38 24.92 -6.45
N VAL A 64 -50.24 24.14 -5.79
CA VAL A 64 -49.93 22.78 -5.35
C VAL A 64 -50.99 21.80 -5.84
N SER A 65 -50.57 20.63 -6.27
CA SER A 65 -51.45 19.49 -6.49
C SER A 65 -50.90 18.23 -5.85
N PHE A 66 -51.78 17.29 -5.57
CA PHE A 66 -51.47 16.03 -4.92
C PHE A 66 -52.00 14.85 -5.75
N LEU A 67 -51.14 13.86 -5.99
CA LEU A 67 -51.42 12.66 -6.76
C LEU A 67 -50.96 11.40 -6.02
N ASP A 68 -51.58 10.27 -6.37
CA ASP A 68 -51.14 8.96 -5.94
C ASP A 68 -50.06 8.40 -6.87
N TYR A 69 -49.20 7.50 -6.38
CA TYR A 69 -48.17 6.83 -7.18
C TYR A 69 -48.72 6.14 -8.44
N THR A 70 -49.94 5.57 -8.36
CA THR A 70 -50.62 4.93 -9.50
C THR A 70 -50.91 5.89 -10.66
N SER A 71 -50.84 7.20 -10.45
CA SER A 71 -51.04 8.22 -11.49
C SER A 71 -49.77 8.49 -12.31
N ILE A 72 -48.57 8.12 -11.83
CA ILE A 72 -47.29 8.42 -12.51
C ILE A 72 -47.26 7.90 -13.96
N PRO A 73 -47.66 6.64 -14.26
CA PRO A 73 -47.60 6.11 -15.63
C PRO A 73 -48.50 6.82 -16.65
N HIS A 74 -49.52 7.56 -16.19
CA HIS A 74 -50.49 8.26 -17.03
C HIS A 74 -50.34 9.78 -16.98
N LEU A 75 -49.37 10.27 -16.20
CA LEU A 75 -49.25 11.70 -15.89
C LEU A 75 -48.89 12.55 -17.10
N GLU A 76 -48.25 11.96 -18.12
CA GLU A 76 -47.89 12.62 -19.37
C GLU A 76 -49.10 13.26 -20.07
N ASP A 77 -50.25 12.58 -20.07
CA ASP A 77 -51.46 13.07 -20.73
C ASP A 77 -52.13 14.22 -19.97
N ASP A 78 -51.84 14.34 -18.67
CA ASP A 78 -52.49 15.29 -17.77
C ASP A 78 -51.67 16.57 -17.52
N ILE A 79 -50.35 16.55 -17.77
CA ILE A 79 -49.46 17.71 -17.58
C ILE A 79 -48.99 18.29 -18.92
N ARG A 80 -48.95 19.62 -19.00
CA ARG A 80 -48.47 20.33 -20.20
C ARG A 80 -46.96 20.62 -20.17
N ARG A 81 -46.38 20.71 -18.98
CA ARG A 81 -45.00 21.13 -18.75
C ARG A 81 -44.46 20.44 -17.52
N LEU A 82 -43.23 19.96 -17.61
CA LEU A 82 -42.45 19.41 -16.50
C LEU A 82 -41.00 19.89 -16.66
N ASP A 83 -40.46 20.53 -15.63
CA ASP A 83 -39.08 21.06 -15.67
C ASP A 83 -38.16 20.30 -14.72
N TYR A 84 -38.68 19.89 -13.55
CA TYR A 84 -37.89 19.31 -12.47
C TYR A 84 -38.60 18.13 -11.82
N VAL A 85 -37.88 17.05 -11.58
CA VAL A 85 -38.37 15.90 -10.81
C VAL A 85 -37.43 15.64 -9.65
N PHE A 86 -38.00 15.58 -8.44
CA PHE A 86 -37.34 15.12 -7.23
C PHE A 86 -37.93 13.76 -6.86
N TYR A 87 -37.10 12.72 -6.85
CA TYR A 87 -37.50 11.37 -6.48
C TYR A 87 -36.87 10.99 -5.14
N PHE A 88 -37.70 10.84 -4.11
CA PHE A 88 -37.23 10.50 -2.78
C PHE A 88 -37.23 8.99 -2.53
N ASN A 89 -36.03 8.44 -2.40
CA ASN A 89 -35.79 7.04 -2.11
C ASN A 89 -34.67 6.87 -1.07
N HIS A 90 -34.56 7.78 -0.12
CA HIS A 90 -33.50 7.81 0.89
C HIS A 90 -33.95 7.27 2.25
N GLU A 91 -35.21 6.85 2.39
CA GLU A 91 -35.68 6.19 3.61
C GLU A 91 -35.05 4.80 3.66
N SER A 92 -34.10 4.60 4.58
CA SER A 92 -33.49 3.30 4.85
C SER A 92 -33.72 2.93 6.30
N GLU A 93 -34.43 1.83 6.50
CA GLU A 93 -34.60 1.18 7.81
C GLU A 93 -33.41 0.24 8.09
N ASP A 94 -33.52 -0.53 9.16
CA ASP A 94 -32.54 -1.55 9.55
C ASP A 94 -32.27 -2.58 8.43
N PHE A 95 -31.08 -3.19 8.41
CA PHE A 95 -30.67 -4.19 7.42
C PHE A 95 -31.56 -5.45 7.39
N THR A 96 -32.39 -5.61 8.41
CA THR A 96 -33.25 -6.76 8.64
C THR A 96 -34.64 -6.63 8.02
N GLU A 97 -34.99 -5.48 7.46
CA GLU A 97 -36.31 -5.26 6.86
C GLU A 97 -36.37 -5.73 5.40
N GLU A 98 -37.17 -6.76 5.20
CA GLU A 98 -37.41 -7.42 3.92
C GLU A 98 -38.62 -6.79 3.20
N ILE A 99 -38.45 -6.48 1.91
CA ILE A 99 -39.53 -6.13 0.99
C ILE A 99 -39.85 -7.31 0.07
N SER A 100 -41.13 -7.45 -0.26
CA SER A 100 -41.56 -8.50 -1.18
C SER A 100 -41.10 -8.23 -2.62
N THR A 101 -40.91 -9.27 -3.43
CA THR A 101 -40.61 -9.11 -4.87
C THR A 101 -41.67 -8.29 -5.61
N GLN A 102 -42.95 -8.41 -5.22
CA GLN A 102 -44.04 -7.63 -5.83
C GLN A 102 -43.92 -6.14 -5.51
N GLU A 103 -43.54 -5.82 -4.28
CA GLU A 103 -43.31 -4.45 -3.84
C GLU A 103 -42.08 -3.85 -4.53
N PHE A 104 -40.96 -4.59 -4.58
CA PHE A 104 -39.78 -4.21 -5.36
C PHE A 104 -40.14 -3.88 -6.81
N LEU A 105 -40.89 -4.76 -7.48
CA LEU A 105 -41.33 -4.58 -8.86
C LEU A 105 -42.25 -3.36 -9.01
N THR A 106 -43.13 -3.12 -8.04
CA THR A 106 -44.06 -1.98 -8.08
C THR A 106 -43.30 -0.66 -7.97
N ILE A 107 -42.34 -0.58 -7.05
CA ILE A 107 -41.51 0.62 -6.85
C ILE A 107 -40.58 0.84 -8.06
N SER A 108 -39.98 -0.23 -8.61
CA SER A 108 -39.14 -0.13 -9.80
C SER A 108 -39.93 0.38 -11.02
N ASN A 109 -41.17 -0.09 -11.20
CA ASN A 109 -42.05 0.39 -12.27
C ASN A 109 -42.40 1.88 -12.13
N TYR A 110 -42.62 2.37 -10.91
CA TYR A 110 -42.87 3.80 -10.68
C TYR A 110 -41.64 4.66 -10.96
N LEU A 111 -40.44 4.18 -10.60
CA LEU A 111 -39.19 4.86 -10.93
C LEU A 111 -38.98 4.93 -12.45
N ASP A 112 -39.12 3.80 -13.15
CA ASP A 112 -38.99 3.74 -14.60
C ASP A 112 -40.00 4.67 -15.30
N ALA A 113 -41.26 4.67 -14.86
CA ALA A 113 -42.27 5.59 -15.38
C ALA A 113 -41.91 7.07 -15.14
N ALA A 114 -41.36 7.41 -13.98
CA ALA A 114 -40.93 8.78 -13.67
C ALA A 114 -39.71 9.22 -14.51
N LEU A 115 -38.76 8.30 -14.77
CA LEU A 115 -37.62 8.55 -15.64
C LEU A 115 -38.03 8.71 -17.10
N SER A 116 -38.91 7.83 -17.58
CA SER A 116 -39.51 7.91 -18.92
C SER A 116 -40.25 9.24 -19.11
N LEU A 117 -41.09 9.64 -18.15
CA LEU A 117 -41.77 10.93 -18.14
C LEU A 117 -40.76 12.09 -18.21
N SER A 118 -39.69 12.03 -17.42
CA SER A 118 -38.66 13.08 -17.39
C SER A 118 -37.91 13.20 -18.71
N SER A 119 -37.59 12.07 -19.35
CA SER A 119 -36.96 12.02 -20.67
C SER A 119 -37.85 12.66 -21.75
N LYS A 120 -39.16 12.39 -21.73
CA LYS A 120 -40.10 12.97 -22.70
C LYS A 120 -40.25 14.48 -22.61
N PHE A 121 -40.19 15.03 -21.40
CA PHE A 121 -40.29 16.48 -21.16
C PHE A 121 -38.93 17.20 -21.10
N ASP A 122 -37.81 16.49 -21.26
CA ASP A 122 -36.44 17.01 -21.02
C ASP A 122 -36.31 17.65 -19.62
N ALA A 123 -36.98 17.04 -18.64
CA ALA A 123 -36.99 17.51 -17.27
C ALA A 123 -35.72 17.05 -16.54
N ARG A 124 -35.18 17.91 -15.66
CA ARG A 124 -34.04 17.51 -14.86
C ARG A 124 -34.49 16.59 -13.72
N PHE A 125 -33.91 15.40 -13.63
CA PHE A 125 -34.23 14.39 -12.62
C PHE A 125 -33.22 14.36 -11.47
N LEU A 126 -33.67 14.34 -10.22
CA LEU A 126 -32.81 14.18 -9.05
C LEU A 126 -33.31 13.01 -8.22
N LEU A 127 -32.45 12.01 -8.03
CA LEU A 127 -32.69 10.90 -7.13
C LEU A 127 -32.02 11.19 -5.79
N THR A 128 -32.71 10.87 -4.70
CA THR A 128 -32.08 10.78 -3.38
C THR A 128 -32.08 9.34 -2.89
N THR A 129 -30.95 8.90 -2.37
CA THR A 129 -30.74 7.60 -1.72
C THR A 129 -30.04 7.82 -0.38
N SER A 130 -29.95 6.81 0.47
CA SER A 130 -29.18 6.90 1.71
C SER A 130 -27.72 6.52 1.46
N ILE A 131 -26.81 7.13 2.22
CA ILE A 131 -25.41 6.70 2.22
C ILE A 131 -25.31 5.24 2.68
N LYS A 132 -26.16 4.84 3.63
CA LYS A 132 -26.24 3.49 4.19
C LYS A 132 -26.48 2.40 3.15
N ALA A 133 -27.33 2.65 2.15
CA ALA A 133 -27.57 1.70 1.07
C ALA A 133 -26.31 1.35 0.26
N ASN A 134 -25.30 2.24 0.23
CA ASN A 134 -24.03 2.03 -0.45
C ASN A 134 -22.87 1.77 0.51
N GLN A 135 -23.09 1.73 1.83
CA GLN A 135 -22.08 1.33 2.82
C GLN A 135 -21.73 -0.16 2.72
N VAL A 136 -22.65 -0.98 2.18
CA VAL A 136 -22.47 -2.42 1.95
C VAL A 136 -21.95 -2.67 0.55
N LEU A 137 -20.63 -2.57 0.38
CA LEU A 137 -19.95 -3.23 -0.73
C LEU A 137 -19.45 -4.57 -0.19
N PHE A 138 -19.95 -5.68 -0.77
CA PHE A 138 -19.29 -6.96 -0.59
C PHE A 138 -17.86 -6.81 -1.10
N ALA A 139 -16.88 -6.81 -0.19
CA ALA A 139 -15.52 -7.15 -0.55
C ALA A 139 -15.56 -8.62 -0.99
N THR A 140 -15.51 -8.87 -2.29
CA THR A 140 -15.47 -10.23 -2.86
C THR A 140 -14.09 -10.88 -2.74
N ASP A 141 -13.25 -10.44 -1.79
CA ASP A 141 -11.87 -10.93 -1.64
C ASP A 141 -11.68 -11.92 -0.49
N ASP A 142 -12.74 -12.36 0.19
CA ASP A 142 -12.63 -13.36 1.26
C ASP A 142 -13.36 -14.66 0.89
N THR A 143 -12.63 -15.62 0.30
CA THR A 143 -13.11 -17.00 0.06
C THR A 143 -13.36 -17.80 1.36
N ALA A 144 -13.24 -17.17 2.54
CA ALA A 144 -13.50 -17.78 3.83
C ALA A 144 -14.92 -17.53 4.39
N TYR A 145 -15.81 -16.84 3.68
CA TYR A 145 -17.24 -16.83 4.07
C TYR A 145 -17.89 -18.15 3.67
N LYS A 146 -17.68 -19.18 4.49
CA LYS A 146 -18.54 -20.36 4.48
C LYS A 146 -19.97 -19.86 4.64
N LEU A 147 -20.79 -20.09 3.63
CA LEU A 147 -22.24 -20.19 3.76
C LEU A 147 -22.54 -21.17 4.91
N SER A 148 -22.58 -20.66 6.13
CA SER A 148 -23.36 -21.24 7.22
C SER A 148 -24.82 -21.00 6.86
N MET A 149 -25.28 -21.74 5.86
CA MET A 149 -26.65 -21.81 5.38
C MET A 149 -27.45 -22.60 6.43
N SER A 150 -27.68 -22.01 7.60
CA SER A 150 -28.49 -22.60 8.68
C SER A 150 -29.78 -21.84 8.98
N LYS A 151 -30.12 -20.81 8.19
CA LYS A 151 -31.49 -20.33 8.06
C LYS A 151 -31.88 -20.31 6.59
N SER A 152 -32.95 -21.01 6.27
CA SER A 152 -33.62 -20.97 4.97
C SER A 152 -34.22 -19.56 4.78
N TYR A 153 -33.39 -18.58 4.43
CA TYR A 153 -33.89 -17.31 3.90
C TYR A 153 -34.33 -17.59 2.48
N THR A 154 -35.65 -17.71 2.27
CA THR A 154 -36.25 -17.34 0.99
C THR A 154 -35.79 -15.92 0.71
N GLN A 155 -34.87 -15.72 -0.24
CA GLN A 155 -34.30 -14.40 -0.55
C GLN A 155 -35.42 -13.37 -0.75
N ALA A 156 -35.60 -12.50 0.24
CA ALA A 156 -36.40 -11.30 0.10
C ALA A 156 -35.46 -10.13 -0.22
N TYR A 157 -35.94 -9.20 -1.04
CA TYR A 157 -35.19 -8.00 -1.35
C TYR A 157 -35.16 -7.09 -0.12
N SER A 158 -34.20 -6.18 -0.02
CA SER A 158 -34.21 -5.12 1.00
C SER A 158 -34.50 -3.75 0.41
N ASN A 159 -34.94 -2.80 1.24
CA ASN A 159 -35.07 -1.40 0.83
C ASN A 159 -33.74 -0.83 0.29
N MET A 160 -32.60 -1.24 0.86
CA MET A 160 -31.28 -0.79 0.41
C MET A 160 -30.91 -1.32 -0.99
N GLU A 161 -31.28 -2.56 -1.31
CA GLU A 161 -31.12 -3.10 -2.67
C GLU A 161 -31.96 -2.33 -3.69
N MET A 162 -33.17 -1.92 -3.31
CA MET A 162 -34.02 -1.09 -4.17
C MET A 162 -33.41 0.30 -4.41
N GLN A 163 -32.77 0.90 -3.40
CA GLN A 163 -32.03 2.16 -3.57
C GLN A 163 -30.83 2.00 -4.53
N ARG A 164 -30.04 0.93 -4.39
CA ARG A 164 -28.92 0.63 -5.30
C ARG A 164 -29.39 0.38 -6.73
N TYR A 165 -30.48 -0.38 -6.90
CA TYR A 165 -31.14 -0.57 -8.19
C TYR A 165 -31.58 0.77 -8.80
N SER A 166 -32.14 1.66 -7.98
CA SER A 166 -32.59 2.98 -8.41
C SER A 166 -31.45 3.83 -8.95
N GLU A 167 -30.29 3.85 -8.27
CA GLU A 167 -29.10 4.56 -8.77
C GLU A 167 -28.66 4.02 -10.12
N GLY A 168 -28.58 2.69 -10.27
CA GLY A 168 -28.21 2.06 -11.53
C GLY A 168 -29.14 2.42 -12.69
N LEU A 169 -30.45 2.37 -12.46
CA LEU A 169 -31.45 2.73 -13.47
C LEU A 169 -31.36 4.21 -13.87
N VAL A 170 -31.17 5.12 -12.90
CA VAL A 170 -31.01 6.55 -13.18
C VAL A 170 -29.75 6.84 -14.01
N MET A 171 -28.64 6.17 -13.71
CA MET A 171 -27.40 6.29 -14.48
C MET A 171 -27.56 5.70 -15.88
N GLU A 172 -28.29 4.60 -16.04
CA GLU A 172 -28.60 4.05 -17.36
C GLU A 172 -29.40 5.04 -18.22
N TYR A 173 -30.40 5.73 -17.66
CA TYR A 173 -31.13 6.78 -18.37
C TYR A 173 -30.25 7.99 -18.70
N HIS A 174 -29.27 8.31 -17.86
CA HIS A 174 -28.28 9.34 -18.18
C HIS A 174 -27.42 8.95 -19.38
N GLU A 175 -26.84 7.75 -19.36
CA GLU A 175 -25.93 7.27 -20.39
C GLU A 175 -26.63 6.96 -21.73
N LYS A 176 -27.80 6.30 -21.67
CA LYS A 176 -28.50 5.81 -22.86
C LYS A 176 -29.54 6.77 -23.41
N ALA A 177 -30.20 7.56 -22.55
CA ALA A 177 -31.24 8.50 -22.95
C ALA A 177 -30.81 9.98 -22.84
N ASN A 178 -29.55 10.24 -22.47
CA ASN A 178 -29.00 11.58 -22.28
C ASN A 178 -29.85 12.47 -21.35
N LEU A 179 -30.55 11.84 -20.39
CA LEU A 179 -31.39 12.55 -19.44
C LEU A 179 -30.51 13.36 -18.49
N ASN A 180 -30.92 14.59 -18.17
CA ASN A 180 -30.25 15.38 -17.16
C ASN A 180 -30.55 14.84 -15.77
N THR A 181 -29.65 14.02 -15.22
CA THR A 181 -29.85 13.35 -13.94
C THR A 181 -28.80 13.77 -12.92
N ARG A 182 -29.11 13.60 -11.63
CA ARG A 182 -28.11 13.57 -10.55
C ARG A 182 -28.59 12.73 -9.39
N ILE A 183 -27.64 12.20 -8.63
CA ILE A 183 -27.91 11.37 -7.46
C ILE A 183 -27.34 12.07 -6.23
N VAL A 184 -28.17 12.25 -5.19
CA VAL A 184 -27.73 12.84 -3.92
C VAL A 184 -27.96 11.84 -2.79
N ARG A 185 -26.86 11.29 -2.29
CA ARG A 185 -26.83 10.36 -1.15
C ARG A 185 -26.93 11.15 0.15
N LEU A 186 -28.03 11.01 0.87
CA LEU A 186 -28.30 11.71 2.13
C LEU A 186 -27.72 10.93 3.32
N GLY A 187 -27.15 11.67 4.27
CA GLY A 187 -27.04 11.17 5.64
C GLY A 187 -28.41 11.04 6.30
N GLU A 188 -28.48 10.37 7.45
CA GLU A 188 -29.69 10.29 8.24
C GLU A 188 -30.20 11.70 8.58
N ILE A 189 -31.46 11.96 8.23
CA ILE A 189 -32.07 13.27 8.39
C ILE A 189 -32.48 13.44 9.84
N ILE A 190 -31.99 14.53 10.45
CA ILE A 190 -32.29 14.91 11.83
C ILE A 190 -32.92 16.31 11.89
N GLY A 191 -33.53 16.66 13.02
CA GLY A 191 -34.17 17.95 13.27
C GLY A 191 -35.66 17.83 13.60
N ASP A 192 -36.38 18.92 13.37
CA ASP A 192 -37.82 19.01 13.64
C ASP A 192 -38.65 18.34 12.53
N GLY A 193 -39.60 17.48 12.93
CA GLY A 193 -40.52 16.85 11.98
C GLY A 193 -39.99 15.57 11.30
N ILE A 194 -38.94 14.96 11.84
CA ILE A 194 -38.49 13.61 11.45
C ILE A 194 -39.49 12.53 11.91
N ASN A 195 -39.49 11.39 11.22
CA ASN A 195 -40.40 10.29 11.52
C ASN A 195 -39.80 9.32 12.55
N PHE A 196 -40.12 9.53 13.83
CA PHE A 196 -39.65 8.67 14.92
C PHE A 196 -40.16 7.22 14.91
N ASN A 197 -41.03 6.85 13.94
CA ASN A 197 -41.48 5.47 13.81
C ASN A 197 -40.49 4.59 13.02
N GLN A 198 -39.55 5.17 12.29
CA GLN A 198 -38.49 4.43 11.59
C GLN A 198 -37.51 3.85 12.60
N LYS A 199 -37.18 2.56 12.46
CA LYS A 199 -36.24 1.86 13.36
C LYS A 199 -34.79 2.15 12.98
N THR A 200 -34.34 3.36 13.29
CA THR A 200 -32.94 3.75 13.19
C THR A 200 -32.30 3.86 14.56
N ALA A 201 -30.99 3.64 14.65
CA ALA A 201 -30.25 3.75 15.91
C ALA A 201 -30.40 5.15 16.53
N PHE A 202 -30.40 6.22 15.73
CA PHE A 202 -30.61 7.58 16.22
C PHE A 202 -32.03 7.80 16.77
N ASN A 203 -33.08 7.32 16.07
CA ASN A 203 -34.45 7.46 16.52
C ASN A 203 -34.73 6.65 17.80
N GLU A 204 -34.18 5.44 17.91
CA GLU A 204 -34.26 4.61 19.11
C GLU A 204 -33.64 5.33 20.32
N LEU A 205 -32.42 5.87 20.15
CA LEU A 205 -31.72 6.61 21.22
C LEU A 205 -32.45 7.89 21.64
N ILE A 206 -32.94 8.68 20.69
CA ILE A 206 -33.66 9.93 21.00
C ILE A 206 -35.03 9.65 21.63
N SER A 207 -35.74 8.62 21.16
CA SER A 207 -37.05 8.27 21.74
C SER A 207 -36.89 7.75 23.16
N ALA A 208 -35.91 6.87 23.41
CA ALA A 208 -35.58 6.39 24.76
C ALA A 208 -35.22 7.55 25.69
N ALA A 209 -34.38 8.49 25.25
CA ALA A 209 -34.05 9.67 26.04
C ALA A 209 -35.26 10.57 26.33
N ALA A 210 -36.17 10.73 25.36
CA ALA A 210 -37.38 11.52 25.53
C ALA A 210 -38.37 10.89 26.53
N GLU A 211 -38.37 9.56 26.64
CA GLU A 211 -39.18 8.77 27.57
C GLU A 211 -38.52 8.61 28.96
N GLY A 212 -37.21 8.90 29.06
CA GLY A 212 -36.41 8.73 30.27
C GLY A 212 -35.90 7.30 30.48
N ASP A 213 -35.88 6.50 29.41
CA ASP A 213 -35.44 5.12 29.40
C ASP A 213 -33.92 4.99 29.16
N ASP A 214 -33.39 3.79 29.41
CA ASP A 214 -31.99 3.45 29.13
C ASP A 214 -31.66 3.51 27.63
N LEU A 215 -30.48 4.01 27.31
CA LEU A 215 -29.99 4.14 25.94
C LEU A 215 -29.32 2.84 25.49
N TYR A 216 -30.06 2.00 24.76
CA TYR A 216 -29.53 0.74 24.26
C TYR A 216 -28.73 0.93 22.97
N LEU A 217 -27.46 0.55 23.00
CA LEU A 217 -26.58 0.47 21.85
C LEU A 217 -26.44 -0.97 21.38
N ARG A 218 -26.49 -1.18 20.07
CA ARG A 218 -26.22 -2.48 19.44
C ARG A 218 -24.72 -2.73 19.44
N ASN A 219 -24.33 -3.98 19.73
CA ASN A 219 -22.93 -4.41 19.74
C ASN A 219 -22.06 -3.51 20.63
N ASP A 220 -21.01 -2.88 20.09
CA ASP A 220 -20.11 -1.97 20.80
C ASP A 220 -20.43 -0.47 20.57
N GLY A 221 -21.44 -0.16 19.76
CA GLY A 221 -21.84 1.21 19.43
C GLY A 221 -20.79 2.02 18.64
N LEU A 222 -19.78 1.37 18.05
CA LEU A 222 -18.69 2.03 17.31
C LEU A 222 -18.98 2.23 15.81
N GLU A 223 -20.16 1.82 15.33
CA GLU A 223 -20.62 2.04 13.97
C GLU A 223 -20.74 3.54 13.67
N ASN A 224 -20.16 3.97 12.54
CA ASN A 224 -20.18 5.37 12.09
C ASN A 224 -21.41 5.63 11.23
N GLU A 225 -22.11 6.73 11.51
CA GLU A 225 -23.26 7.17 10.75
C GLU A 225 -23.08 8.64 10.32
N TRP A 226 -23.67 8.99 9.17
CA TRP A 226 -23.66 10.35 8.64
C TRP A 226 -25.00 11.01 8.90
N PHE A 227 -24.99 12.28 9.31
CA PHE A 227 -26.21 13.03 9.61
C PHE A 227 -26.33 14.30 8.77
N ILE A 228 -27.55 14.79 8.63
CA ILE A 228 -27.83 16.11 8.08
C ILE A 228 -29.13 16.69 8.65
N HIS A 229 -29.15 18.00 8.93
CA HIS A 229 -30.38 18.67 9.34
C HIS A 229 -31.36 18.83 8.17
N THR A 230 -32.66 18.60 8.42
CA THR A 230 -33.73 18.64 7.41
C THR A 230 -33.74 19.90 6.52
N LEU A 231 -33.60 21.10 7.10
CA LEU A 231 -33.55 22.36 6.34
C LEU A 231 -32.26 22.50 5.50
N ASP A 232 -31.13 22.02 6.01
CA ASP A 232 -29.86 22.06 5.29
C ASP A 232 -29.88 21.06 4.12
N ALA A 233 -30.53 19.91 4.32
CA ALA A 233 -30.82 18.93 3.27
C ALA A 233 -31.74 19.52 2.19
N ALA A 234 -32.84 20.19 2.56
CA ALA A 234 -33.75 20.86 1.62
C ALA A 234 -33.00 21.88 0.75
N TYR A 235 -32.20 22.73 1.38
CA TYR A 235 -31.39 23.72 0.68
C TYR A 235 -30.34 23.06 -0.24
N GLY A 236 -29.72 21.97 0.21
CA GLY A 236 -28.77 21.21 -0.59
C GLY A 236 -29.40 20.58 -1.83
N LEU A 237 -30.55 19.92 -1.69
CA LEU A 237 -31.26 19.31 -2.83
C LEU A 237 -31.70 20.33 -3.87
N ILE A 238 -32.24 21.48 -3.43
CA ILE A 238 -32.55 22.59 -4.32
C ILE A 238 -31.27 23.06 -5.01
N LYS A 239 -30.19 23.28 -4.27
CA LYS A 239 -28.93 23.73 -4.85
C LYS A 239 -28.36 22.73 -5.87
N ALA A 240 -28.40 21.43 -5.58
CA ALA A 240 -28.02 20.38 -6.53
C ALA A 240 -28.90 20.41 -7.79
N GLN A 241 -30.22 20.62 -7.64
CA GLN A 241 -31.16 20.67 -8.75
C GLN A 241 -30.88 21.80 -9.75
N PHE A 242 -30.51 22.98 -9.23
CA PHE A 242 -30.41 24.21 -10.01
C PHE A 242 -28.98 24.62 -10.36
N SER A 243 -27.96 24.01 -9.74
CA SER A 243 -26.55 24.30 -10.05
C SER A 243 -26.17 23.82 -11.45
N LYS A 244 -25.24 24.54 -12.06
CA LYS A 244 -24.57 24.14 -13.30
C LYS A 244 -23.62 22.98 -13.00
N ASP A 245 -23.37 22.14 -14.01
CA ASP A 245 -22.36 21.06 -13.96
C ASP A 245 -22.63 19.98 -12.89
N THR A 246 -23.91 19.69 -12.64
CA THR A 246 -24.36 18.59 -11.76
C THR A 246 -24.90 17.39 -12.54
N ASN A 247 -24.98 17.47 -13.86
CA ASN A 247 -25.53 16.42 -14.71
C ASN A 247 -24.64 15.18 -14.72
N GLY A 248 -25.19 14.01 -14.45
CA GLY A 248 -24.48 12.73 -14.37
C GLY A 248 -23.69 12.52 -13.08
N GLU A 249 -23.73 13.48 -12.15
CA GLU A 249 -22.89 13.45 -10.95
C GLU A 249 -23.62 12.82 -9.75
N VAL A 250 -22.82 12.20 -8.87
CA VAL A 250 -23.27 11.65 -7.59
C VAL A 250 -22.63 12.46 -6.45
N TYR A 251 -23.44 12.97 -5.54
CA TYR A 251 -22.99 13.76 -4.38
C TYR A 251 -23.43 13.14 -3.07
N SER A 252 -22.67 13.39 -2.00
CA SER A 252 -23.14 13.16 -0.62
C SER A 252 -23.61 14.46 0.01
N LEU A 253 -24.68 14.40 0.81
CA LEU A 253 -25.22 15.57 1.52
C LEU A 253 -25.27 15.30 3.02
N THR A 254 -24.21 15.70 3.71
CA THR A 254 -23.96 15.40 5.13
C THR A 254 -23.20 16.53 5.81
N TYR A 255 -23.16 16.50 7.15
CA TYR A 255 -22.09 17.15 7.91
C TYR A 255 -20.71 16.60 7.52
N GLU A 256 -19.65 17.39 7.79
CA GLU A 256 -18.25 16.99 7.47
C GLU A 256 -17.78 15.78 8.29
N ASN A 257 -18.22 15.67 9.54
CA ASN A 257 -17.81 14.60 10.46
C ASN A 257 -18.86 13.47 10.51
N THR A 258 -18.39 12.24 10.63
CA THR A 258 -19.21 11.09 11.03
C THR A 258 -19.34 11.02 12.53
N TYR A 259 -20.41 10.38 13.01
CA TYR A 259 -20.66 10.20 14.43
C TYR A 259 -20.93 8.73 14.73
N THR A 260 -20.35 8.21 15.81
CA THR A 260 -20.65 6.85 16.26
C THR A 260 -21.95 6.82 17.07
N HIS A 261 -22.69 5.70 17.06
CA HIS A 261 -23.87 5.53 17.91
C HIS A 261 -23.56 5.82 19.39
N LEU A 262 -22.38 5.41 19.87
CA LEU A 262 -21.90 5.72 21.22
C LEU A 262 -21.69 7.22 21.45
N SER A 263 -21.07 7.94 20.50
CA SER A 263 -20.88 9.40 20.61
C SER A 263 -22.20 10.16 20.65
N ILE A 264 -23.20 9.67 19.92
CA ILE A 264 -24.56 10.22 19.89
C ILE A 264 -25.25 9.98 21.23
N ALA A 265 -25.17 8.76 21.78
CA ALA A 265 -25.75 8.44 23.07
C ALA A 265 -25.20 9.34 24.19
N TYR A 266 -23.87 9.55 24.23
CA TYR A 266 -23.27 10.50 25.16
C TYR A 266 -23.75 11.94 24.92
N LYS A 267 -23.91 12.35 23.66
CA LYS A 267 -24.39 13.70 23.33
C LYS A 267 -25.84 13.90 23.77
N ILE A 268 -26.69 12.89 23.60
CA ILE A 268 -28.07 12.91 24.07
C ILE A 268 -28.12 12.98 25.60
N GLN A 269 -27.28 12.20 26.29
CA GLN A 269 -27.18 12.22 27.76
C GLN A 269 -26.66 13.58 28.29
N GLU A 270 -25.79 14.27 27.54
CA GLU A 270 -25.37 15.64 27.85
C GLU A 270 -26.54 16.65 27.73
N LEU A 271 -27.43 16.45 26.74
CA LEU A 271 -28.54 17.36 26.44
C LEU A 271 -29.80 17.05 27.25
N GLU A 272 -29.95 15.82 27.74
CA GLU A 272 -31.10 15.35 28.51
C GLU A 272 -30.70 14.72 29.84
N ASP A 273 -30.82 15.50 30.92
CA ASP A 273 -30.51 15.06 32.29
C ASP A 273 -31.38 13.88 32.78
N GLN A 274 -32.48 13.55 32.10
CA GLN A 274 -33.39 12.45 32.45
C GLN A 274 -33.18 11.18 31.60
N ALA A 275 -32.25 11.19 30.64
CA ALA A 275 -31.92 9.99 29.88
C ALA A 275 -31.34 8.90 30.81
N GLY A 276 -31.72 7.64 30.59
CA GLY A 276 -31.23 6.50 31.36
C GLY A 276 -29.77 6.15 31.07
N GLU A 277 -29.30 5.03 31.63
CA GLU A 277 -27.90 4.60 31.45
C GLU A 277 -27.67 4.07 30.02
N ILE A 278 -26.46 4.28 29.49
CA ILE A 278 -26.05 3.66 28.23
C ILE A 278 -25.79 2.17 28.47
N LYS A 279 -26.52 1.30 27.76
CA LYS A 279 -26.44 -0.16 27.87
C LYS A 279 -26.15 -0.79 26.51
N PHE A 280 -25.37 -1.86 26.49
CA PHE A 280 -25.06 -2.58 25.26
C PHE A 280 -25.91 -3.85 25.16
N ARG A 281 -26.46 -4.12 23.97
CA ARG A 281 -27.17 -5.35 23.65
C ARG A 281 -26.43 -6.07 22.53
N SER A 282 -26.05 -7.33 22.78
CA SER A 282 -25.53 -8.21 21.74
C SER A 282 -26.68 -8.59 20.80
N GLU A 283 -26.59 -8.21 19.53
CA GLU A 283 -27.49 -8.74 18.50
C GLU A 283 -26.84 -9.93 17.81
N ASP A 284 -27.64 -10.95 17.54
CA ASP A 284 -27.24 -12.14 16.76
C ASP A 284 -27.29 -11.78 15.26
N THR A 285 -26.52 -10.77 14.86
CA THR A 285 -26.46 -10.34 13.46
C THR A 285 -25.51 -11.25 12.70
N SER A 286 -26.06 -12.12 11.85
CA SER A 286 -25.33 -12.82 10.79
C SER A 286 -24.85 -11.89 9.67
N ALA A 287 -24.94 -10.57 9.86
CA ALA A 287 -24.51 -9.58 8.90
C ALA A 287 -23.02 -9.28 9.13
N PRO A 288 -22.22 -9.21 8.06
CA PRO A 288 -20.79 -8.95 8.16
C PRO A 288 -20.52 -7.58 8.82
N PRO A 289 -19.43 -7.43 9.58
CA PRO A 289 -19.05 -6.15 10.15
C PRO A 289 -18.76 -5.15 9.02
N ILE A 290 -19.41 -3.98 9.10
CA ILE A 290 -19.37 -2.93 8.08
C ILE A 290 -18.14 -2.02 8.29
N LYS A 291 -17.32 -1.83 7.25
CA LYS A 291 -16.22 -0.85 7.10
C LYS A 291 -15.77 -0.84 5.62
N ILE A 292 -15.44 0.23 4.89
CA ILE A 292 -15.54 1.69 4.96
C ILE A 292 -15.90 2.11 3.52
N HIS A 293 -17.09 2.69 3.28
CA HIS A 293 -17.41 3.34 2.01
C HIS A 293 -16.91 4.78 2.03
N LYS A 294 -16.15 5.21 1.02
CA LYS A 294 -15.82 6.63 0.81
C LYS A 294 -17.07 7.32 0.24
N PRO A 295 -17.80 8.17 1.00
CA PRO A 295 -18.98 8.86 0.48
C PRO A 295 -18.61 9.59 -0.82
N ALA A 296 -19.55 9.65 -1.76
CA ALA A 296 -19.40 10.45 -2.98
C ALA A 296 -19.03 11.90 -2.61
N PRO A 297 -18.38 12.68 -3.49
CA PRO A 297 -17.98 14.05 -3.19
C PRO A 297 -19.10 14.84 -2.50
N ASN A 298 -18.81 15.45 -1.36
CA ASN A 298 -19.83 16.17 -0.62
C ASN A 298 -20.31 17.37 -1.47
N LEU A 299 -21.58 17.72 -1.35
CA LEU A 299 -22.20 18.87 -2.02
C LEU A 299 -21.50 20.20 -1.69
N THR A 300 -20.63 20.24 -0.67
CA THR A 300 -19.67 21.34 -0.46
C THR A 300 -18.83 21.67 -1.69
N ARG A 301 -18.59 20.72 -2.60
CA ARG A 301 -17.89 20.95 -3.89
C ARG A 301 -18.57 22.01 -4.76
N ILE A 302 -19.90 22.13 -4.70
CA ILE A 302 -20.67 23.16 -5.42
C ILE A 302 -20.97 24.39 -4.54
N GLY A 303 -20.24 24.55 -3.43
CA GLY A 303 -20.35 25.65 -2.48
C GLY A 303 -21.59 25.58 -1.57
N TRP A 304 -22.19 24.41 -1.38
CA TRP A 304 -23.18 24.21 -0.31
C TRP A 304 -22.45 24.09 1.03
N MET A 305 -23.03 24.59 2.12
CA MET A 305 -22.46 24.40 3.47
C MET A 305 -23.61 24.27 4.48
N PRO A 306 -23.52 23.37 5.47
CA PRO A 306 -24.52 23.25 6.51
C PRO A 306 -24.52 24.51 7.39
N ARG A 307 -25.70 25.05 7.70
CA ARG A 307 -25.85 26.26 8.53
C ARG A 307 -26.29 25.95 9.95
N ILE A 308 -26.93 24.81 10.16
CA ILE A 308 -27.41 24.37 11.47
C ILE A 308 -26.39 23.41 12.03
N SER A 309 -25.80 23.74 13.19
CA SER A 309 -24.83 22.86 13.84
C SER A 309 -25.48 21.54 14.28
N PHE A 310 -24.69 20.47 14.30
CA PHE A 310 -25.11 19.15 14.74
C PHE A 310 -25.78 19.20 16.13
N ASP A 311 -25.16 19.88 17.11
CA ASP A 311 -25.71 20.04 18.47
C ASP A 311 -27.12 20.65 18.47
N ARG A 312 -27.35 21.68 17.62
CA ARG A 312 -28.67 22.31 17.49
C ARG A 312 -29.67 21.34 16.86
N ALA A 313 -29.26 20.59 15.84
CA ALA A 313 -30.09 19.61 15.18
C ALA A 313 -30.52 18.47 16.13
N VAL A 314 -29.61 17.95 16.96
CA VAL A 314 -29.92 16.95 17.99
C VAL A 314 -30.88 17.52 19.03
N THR A 315 -30.66 18.76 19.46
CA THR A 315 -31.55 19.44 20.43
C THR A 315 -32.97 19.59 19.88
N GLN A 316 -33.11 19.96 18.61
CA GLN A 316 -34.41 20.07 17.94
C GLN A 316 -35.09 18.70 17.80
N SER A 317 -34.31 17.67 17.48
CA SER A 317 -34.80 16.28 17.37
C SER A 317 -35.33 15.78 18.71
N LEU A 318 -34.59 16.00 19.80
CA LEU A 318 -35.01 15.64 21.16
C LEU A 318 -36.29 16.38 21.58
N ALA A 319 -36.38 17.69 21.28
CA ALA A 319 -37.57 18.48 21.56
C ALA A 319 -38.79 17.96 20.80
N ALA A 320 -38.63 17.59 19.52
CA ALA A 320 -39.69 17.00 18.70
C ALA A 320 -40.11 15.61 19.20
N ALA A 321 -39.15 14.78 19.63
CA ALA A 321 -39.44 13.46 20.21
C ALA A 321 -40.29 13.57 21.48
N LYS A 322 -39.98 14.52 22.36
CA LYS A 322 -40.78 14.78 23.57
C LYS A 322 -42.22 15.18 23.25
N ILE A 323 -42.44 15.98 22.20
CA ILE A 323 -43.80 16.32 21.73
C ILE A 323 -44.52 15.05 21.26
N SER A 324 -43.86 14.23 20.43
CA SER A 324 -44.41 12.96 19.92
C SER A 324 -44.80 12.00 21.04
N VAL A 325 -43.97 11.88 22.09
CA VAL A 325 -44.28 11.07 23.29
C VAL A 325 -45.53 11.61 24.00
N LEU A 326 -45.64 12.92 24.18
CA LEU A 326 -46.81 13.55 24.81
C LEU A 326 -48.10 13.38 23.99
N GLU A 327 -48.01 13.48 22.66
CA GLU A 327 -49.14 13.25 21.75
C GLU A 327 -49.61 11.78 21.77
N LYS A 328 -48.67 10.82 21.82
CA LYS A 328 -48.98 9.39 21.99
C LYS A 328 -49.64 9.11 23.34
N ALA A 329 -49.15 9.71 24.43
CA ALA A 329 -49.71 9.55 25.78
C ALA A 329 -51.14 10.13 25.90
N THR A 330 -51.39 11.28 25.28
CA THR A 330 -52.71 11.93 25.26
C THR A 330 -53.71 11.20 24.37
N ALA A 331 -53.29 10.65 23.23
CA ALA A 331 -54.14 9.80 22.37
C ALA A 331 -54.56 8.48 23.04
N ASN A 332 -53.72 7.93 23.94
CA ASN A 332 -53.96 6.68 24.67
C ASN A 332 -54.74 6.86 25.99
N GLY A 333 -55.22 8.07 26.31
CA GLY A 333 -56.07 8.32 27.49
C GLY A 333 -55.34 8.26 28.84
N VAL A 334 -54.02 8.41 28.88
CA VAL A 334 -53.22 8.37 30.11
C VAL A 334 -53.12 9.78 30.71
N GLU A 335 -53.58 9.96 31.96
CA GLU A 335 -53.35 11.20 32.72
C GLU A 335 -51.87 11.33 33.08
N VAL A 336 -51.18 12.29 32.44
CA VAL A 336 -49.77 12.61 32.72
C VAL A 336 -49.68 13.45 34.00
N SER A 337 -49.71 12.79 35.15
CA SER A 337 -49.42 13.42 36.44
C SER A 337 -47.92 13.32 36.75
N ASN A 338 -47.27 14.48 36.90
CA ASN A 338 -45.86 14.74 37.24
C ASN A 338 -44.89 14.90 36.07
N HIS A 339 -44.93 16.04 35.37
CA HIS A 339 -43.73 16.66 34.74
C HIS A 339 -43.95 18.18 34.52
N ASN A 340 -44.30 18.91 35.58
CA ASN A 340 -44.94 20.24 35.48
C ASN A 340 -44.02 21.48 35.51
N LYS A 341 -42.75 21.38 35.09
CA LYS A 341 -41.84 22.55 35.00
C LYS A 341 -41.13 22.71 33.66
N SER A 342 -40.77 21.60 33.02
CA SER A 342 -40.14 21.60 31.69
C SER A 342 -41.19 21.85 30.58
N VAL A 343 -42.36 21.21 30.68
CA VAL A 343 -43.46 21.31 29.71
C VAL A 343 -44.04 22.73 29.62
N ASN A 344 -44.22 23.41 30.76
CA ASN A 344 -44.73 24.79 30.78
C ASN A 344 -43.73 25.81 30.23
N ASN A 345 -42.42 25.59 30.39
CA ASN A 345 -41.39 26.47 29.82
C ASN A 345 -41.26 26.28 28.31
N PHE A 346 -41.45 25.05 27.83
CA PHE A 346 -41.40 24.73 26.41
C PHE A 346 -42.68 25.15 25.67
N GLN A 347 -43.86 25.00 26.28
CA GLN A 347 -45.11 25.57 25.75
C GLN A 347 -45.06 27.10 25.71
N ASN A 348 -44.46 27.76 26.71
CA ASN A 348 -44.24 29.21 26.70
C ASN A 348 -43.23 29.65 25.62
N PHE A 349 -42.22 28.83 25.31
CA PHE A 349 -41.29 29.10 24.22
C PHE A 349 -41.96 28.95 22.84
N LEU A 350 -42.80 27.93 22.67
CA LEU A 350 -43.58 27.71 21.44
C LEU A 350 -44.66 28.77 21.22
N SER A 351 -45.29 29.30 22.28
CA SER A 351 -46.25 30.41 22.17
C SER A 351 -45.57 31.74 21.82
N LEU A 352 -44.36 31.97 22.32
CA LEU A 352 -43.51 33.11 21.93
C LEU A 352 -43.03 33.01 20.47
N ALA A 353 -42.78 31.81 19.95
CA ALA A 353 -42.38 31.58 18.56
C ALA A 353 -43.55 31.68 17.55
N LYS A 354 -44.80 31.49 18.00
CA LYS A 354 -46.01 31.59 17.15
C LYS A 354 -46.59 32.99 17.03
N GLY A 355 -46.05 33.99 17.71
CA GLY A 355 -46.39 35.39 17.46
C GLY A 355 -47.77 35.82 17.96
N ASP A 356 -48.29 35.22 19.04
CA ASP A 356 -49.54 35.67 19.66
C ASP A 356 -49.27 36.85 20.60
N LYS A 357 -49.39 38.07 20.06
CA LYS A 357 -49.53 39.29 20.85
C LYS A 357 -50.99 39.43 21.29
N GLU A 358 -51.36 38.79 22.39
CA GLU A 358 -52.41 39.29 23.29
C GLU A 358 -52.48 38.43 24.56
N LEU A 359 -52.63 39.10 25.71
CA LEU A 359 -52.88 38.59 27.08
C LEU A 359 -51.71 38.69 28.08
N VAL A 360 -51.27 39.91 28.40
CA VAL A 360 -51.02 40.30 29.81
C VAL A 360 -51.34 41.78 29.99
N GLU A 361 -52.55 42.08 30.45
CA GLU A 361 -52.80 43.32 31.21
C GLU A 361 -53.94 43.08 32.21
N LYS A 362 -53.60 42.79 33.48
CA LYS A 362 -54.11 43.44 34.70
C LYS A 362 -53.85 42.62 35.97
N GLU A 363 -53.41 43.38 36.99
CA GLU A 363 -53.45 43.14 38.44
C GLU A 363 -52.49 42.06 39.02
N GLY A 364 -51.68 42.33 40.05
CA GLY A 364 -51.62 43.48 40.93
C GLY A 364 -50.37 43.39 41.81
N ASP A 365 -49.53 44.41 41.67
CA ASP A 365 -48.33 44.71 42.41
C ASP A 365 -48.69 45.13 43.85
N SER A 366 -48.87 44.16 44.76
CA SER A 366 -49.05 44.47 46.20
C SER A 366 -48.63 43.34 47.17
N LEU A 367 -48.30 42.14 46.71
CA LEU A 367 -47.95 41.00 47.59
C LEU A 367 -46.45 40.65 47.67
N LYS A 368 -45.58 41.37 46.93
CA LYS A 368 -44.14 41.05 46.83
C LYS A 368 -43.25 41.86 47.79
N LYS A 369 -43.68 43.04 48.25
CA LYS A 369 -42.88 43.93 49.12
C LYS A 369 -43.01 43.64 50.63
N GLU A 370 -44.04 42.93 51.08
CA GLU A 370 -44.17 42.55 52.51
C GLU A 370 -43.51 41.21 52.84
N ARG A 371 -43.50 40.24 51.90
CA ARG A 371 -42.87 38.92 52.10
C ARG A 371 -41.33 38.98 52.13
N ILE A 372 -40.73 39.92 51.42
CA ILE A 372 -39.27 40.14 51.43
C ILE A 372 -38.82 40.82 52.74
N LYS A 373 -39.67 41.67 53.34
CA LYS A 373 -39.40 42.35 54.61
C LYS A 373 -39.56 41.43 55.84
N GLN A 374 -40.42 40.43 55.77
CA GLN A 374 -40.58 39.40 56.80
C GLN A 374 -39.51 38.29 56.71
N ALA A 375 -39.03 37.93 55.51
CA ALA A 375 -37.94 36.96 55.35
C ALA A 375 -36.59 37.48 55.90
N TYR A 376 -36.33 38.78 55.80
CA TYR A 376 -35.09 39.40 56.30
C TYR A 376 -35.03 39.51 57.84
N LYS A 377 -36.18 39.53 58.52
CA LYS A 377 -36.29 39.73 59.97
C LYS A 377 -36.24 38.43 60.78
N THR A 378 -36.58 37.30 60.16
CA THR A 378 -36.57 35.97 60.79
C THR A 378 -35.18 35.31 60.76
N ILE A 379 -34.29 35.74 59.86
CA ILE A 379 -32.93 35.19 59.74
C ILE A 379 -31.93 35.83 60.72
N GLN A 380 -32.18 37.05 61.22
CA GLN A 380 -31.23 37.75 62.11
C GLN A 380 -31.45 37.56 63.62
N LEU A 381 -32.48 36.84 64.08
CA LEU A 381 -32.80 36.78 65.51
C LEU A 381 -32.97 35.39 66.12
N GLN A 382 -32.45 34.33 65.50
CA GLN A 382 -32.25 33.06 66.20
C GLN A 382 -30.86 32.43 65.96
N ARG A 383 -30.12 32.38 67.08
CA ARG A 383 -28.99 31.52 67.43
C ARG A 383 -27.58 32.07 67.13
N LYS A 384 -27.15 32.92 68.07
CA LYS A 384 -25.89 32.63 68.79
C LYS A 384 -25.95 31.19 69.33
N GLN A 385 -25.43 30.23 68.58
CA GLN A 385 -24.87 28.99 69.09
C GLN A 385 -23.59 28.72 68.31
N ARG A 386 -22.47 28.67 69.04
CA ARG A 386 -21.07 28.39 68.68
C ARG A 386 -20.73 28.27 67.18
N LYS A 387 -19.76 29.06 66.71
CA LYS A 387 -19.03 28.78 65.45
C LYS A 387 -18.54 27.33 65.53
N LYS A 388 -19.19 26.45 64.77
CA LYS A 388 -18.78 25.08 64.64
C LYS A 388 -17.46 25.05 63.89
N SER A 389 -16.44 24.37 64.43
CA SER A 389 -15.12 24.31 63.80
C SER A 389 -15.21 23.60 62.44
N PHE A 390 -14.26 23.83 61.53
CA PHE A 390 -14.17 23.11 60.24
C PHE A 390 -14.40 21.58 60.38
N PRO A 391 -13.84 20.90 61.41
CA PRO A 391 -14.19 19.51 61.75
C PRO A 391 -15.68 19.23 61.92
N GLU A 392 -16.43 20.09 62.61
CA GLU A 392 -17.85 19.89 62.88
C GLU A 392 -18.72 20.07 61.62
N LYS A 393 -18.25 20.76 60.58
CA LYS A 393 -18.93 20.82 59.29
C LYS A 393 -18.73 19.53 58.48
N ILE A 394 -17.51 19.00 58.47
CA ILE A 394 -17.18 17.73 57.79
C ILE A 394 -17.94 16.57 58.45
N ILE A 395 -17.97 16.53 59.79
CA ILE A 395 -18.68 15.48 60.53
C ILE A 395 -20.17 15.50 60.20
N ASN A 396 -20.81 16.67 60.15
CA ASN A 396 -22.25 16.74 59.82
C ASN A 396 -22.54 16.38 58.35
N ALA A 397 -21.66 16.76 57.42
CA ALA A 397 -21.77 16.35 56.01
C ALA A 397 -21.59 14.83 55.82
N PHE A 398 -20.63 14.24 56.54
CA PHE A 398 -20.40 12.80 56.59
C PHE A 398 -21.62 12.05 57.16
N TRP A 399 -22.19 12.53 58.26
CA TRP A 399 -23.40 11.94 58.84
C TRP A 399 -24.62 12.03 57.92
N SER A 400 -24.80 13.15 57.21
CA SER A 400 -25.88 13.27 56.23
C SER A 400 -25.71 12.31 55.05
N LEU A 401 -24.46 12.12 54.59
CA LEU A 401 -24.13 11.20 53.51
C LEU A 401 -24.32 9.73 53.95
N PHE A 402 -23.90 9.39 55.17
CA PHE A 402 -24.10 8.06 55.74
C PHE A 402 -25.58 7.71 55.85
N ILE A 403 -26.41 8.60 56.39
CA ILE A 403 -27.85 8.35 56.55
C ILE A 403 -28.54 8.21 55.19
N PHE A 404 -28.15 9.01 54.20
CA PHE A 404 -28.66 8.89 52.83
C PHE A 404 -28.27 7.55 52.18
N MET A 405 -27.00 7.17 52.28
CA MET A 405 -26.48 5.91 51.73
C MET A 405 -27.04 4.68 52.45
N ALA A 406 -27.20 4.73 53.77
CA ALA A 406 -27.77 3.65 54.57
C ALA A 406 -29.27 3.40 54.28
N ARG A 407 -30.00 4.42 53.83
CA ARG A 407 -31.39 4.28 53.35
C ARG A 407 -31.47 3.68 51.95
N THR A 408 -30.45 3.90 51.13
CA THR A 408 -30.41 3.48 49.73
C THR A 408 -29.85 2.07 49.59
N PHE A 409 -28.82 1.72 50.36
CA PHE A 409 -28.12 0.45 50.29
C PHE A 409 -28.19 -0.31 51.61
N SER A 410 -28.84 -1.47 51.59
CA SER A 410 -29.13 -2.28 52.78
C SER A 410 -27.89 -2.80 53.52
N PHE A 411 -26.74 -2.92 52.84
CA PHE A 411 -25.47 -3.33 53.47
C PHE A 411 -24.79 -2.19 54.23
N ILE A 412 -24.96 -0.94 53.79
CA ILE A 412 -24.41 0.26 54.45
C ILE A 412 -25.16 0.54 55.76
N GLY A 413 -26.47 0.26 55.78
CA GLY A 413 -27.29 0.38 57.00
C GLY A 413 -26.91 -0.57 58.13
N LYS A 414 -26.08 -1.60 57.86
CA LYS A 414 -25.55 -2.53 58.86
C LYS A 414 -24.15 -2.13 59.38
N MET A 415 -23.51 -1.12 58.78
CA MET A 415 -22.15 -0.69 59.13
C MET A 415 -22.17 0.35 60.26
N SER A 416 -21.12 0.35 61.09
CA SER A 416 -20.88 1.46 62.01
C SER A 416 -20.41 2.72 61.25
N PRO A 417 -20.58 3.93 61.80
CA PRO A 417 -20.10 5.16 61.16
C PRO A 417 -18.58 5.16 60.91
N VAL A 418 -17.81 4.45 61.74
CA VAL A 418 -16.37 4.27 61.56
C VAL A 418 -16.08 3.33 60.38
N GLU A 419 -16.82 2.23 60.28
CA GLU A 419 -16.74 1.30 59.13
C GLU A 419 -17.14 1.99 57.82
N PHE A 420 -18.17 2.84 57.82
CA PHE A 420 -18.54 3.63 56.65
C PHE A 420 -17.46 4.65 56.25
N GLY A 421 -16.81 5.28 57.23
CA GLY A 421 -15.69 6.19 56.98
C GLY A 421 -14.50 5.47 56.35
N MET A 422 -14.16 4.30 56.89
CA MET A 422 -13.14 3.42 56.31
C MET A 422 -13.54 2.94 54.91
N PHE A 423 -14.81 2.60 54.70
CA PHE A 423 -15.34 2.19 53.41
C PHE A 423 -15.21 3.29 52.35
N ILE A 424 -15.52 4.56 52.69
CA ILE A 424 -15.32 5.70 51.78
C ILE A 424 -13.83 5.87 51.46
N ILE A 425 -12.96 5.83 52.47
CA ILE A 425 -11.51 5.99 52.25
C ILE A 425 -10.99 4.88 51.35
N VAL A 426 -11.33 3.61 51.63
CA VAL A 426 -10.96 2.46 50.81
C VAL A 426 -11.54 2.57 49.41
N SER A 427 -12.77 3.05 49.24
CA SER A 427 -13.40 3.22 47.93
C SER A 427 -12.75 4.33 47.11
N VAL A 428 -12.36 5.45 47.74
CA VAL A 428 -11.64 6.55 47.08
C VAL A 428 -10.22 6.11 46.71
N VAL A 429 -9.52 5.42 47.61
CA VAL A 429 -8.21 4.83 47.33
C VAL A 429 -8.32 3.81 46.19
N PHE A 430 -9.33 2.93 46.23
CA PHE A 430 -9.60 1.99 45.15
C PHE A 430 -9.90 2.69 43.83
N LEU A 431 -10.71 3.75 43.83
CA LEU A 431 -11.00 4.53 42.63
C LEU A 431 -9.74 5.19 42.05
N ILE A 432 -8.88 5.76 42.90
CA ILE A 432 -7.60 6.33 42.49
C ILE A 432 -6.70 5.24 41.90
N VAL A 433 -6.55 4.10 42.58
CA VAL A 433 -5.76 2.95 42.07
C VAL A 433 -6.36 2.41 40.78
N TYR A 434 -7.69 2.36 40.68
CA TYR A 434 -8.38 1.88 39.50
C TYR A 434 -8.11 2.79 38.30
N VAL A 435 -8.28 4.11 38.45
CA VAL A 435 -8.08 5.07 37.36
C VAL A 435 -6.61 5.26 37.02
N ALA A 436 -5.71 5.26 38.02
CA ALA A 436 -4.29 5.54 37.81
C ALA A 436 -3.46 4.31 37.41
N VAL A 437 -3.90 3.10 37.77
CA VAL A 437 -3.15 1.86 37.54
C VAL A 437 -3.98 0.83 36.81
N ILE A 438 -5.14 0.40 37.33
CA ILE A 438 -5.85 -0.77 36.79
C ILE A 438 -6.40 -0.52 35.38
N SER A 439 -7.12 0.59 35.16
CA SER A 439 -7.75 0.91 33.88
C SER A 439 -6.72 1.12 32.77
N PRO A 440 -5.66 1.92 32.96
CA PRO A 440 -4.58 2.02 31.98
C PRO A 440 -3.88 0.66 31.74
N THR A 441 -3.75 -0.20 32.76
CA THR A 441 -3.07 -1.51 32.58
C THR A 441 -3.92 -2.43 31.73
N LEU A 442 -5.23 -2.50 31.97
CA LEU A 442 -6.17 -3.25 31.12
C LEU A 442 -6.17 -2.72 29.69
N TYR A 443 -6.05 -1.40 29.50
CA TYR A 443 -5.97 -0.77 28.18
C TYR A 443 -4.68 -1.18 27.43
N ILE A 444 -3.52 -1.10 28.09
CA ILE A 444 -2.24 -1.54 27.52
C ILE A 444 -2.28 -3.04 27.22
N SER A 445 -2.81 -3.87 28.13
CA SER A 445 -2.90 -5.32 27.92
C SER A 445 -3.72 -5.70 26.69
N ARG A 446 -4.86 -5.04 26.43
CA ARG A 446 -5.67 -5.28 25.23
C ARG A 446 -4.88 -5.04 23.94
N HIS A 447 -4.17 -3.92 23.87
CA HIS A 447 -3.36 -3.57 22.70
C HIS A 447 -2.12 -4.47 22.56
N ALA A 448 -1.49 -4.84 23.67
CA ALA A 448 -0.39 -5.81 23.67
C ALA A 448 -0.82 -7.19 23.16
N ILE A 449 -2.04 -7.65 23.48
CA ILE A 449 -2.60 -8.90 22.92
C ILE A 449 -2.78 -8.78 21.40
N THR A 450 -3.29 -7.65 20.92
CA THR A 450 -3.47 -7.40 19.48
C THR A 450 -2.13 -7.45 18.75
N VAL A 451 -1.11 -6.77 19.28
CA VAL A 451 0.27 -6.87 18.75
C VAL A 451 0.75 -8.32 18.77
N SER A 452 0.59 -9.04 19.88
CA SER A 452 1.08 -10.42 20.01
C SER A 452 0.45 -11.41 19.03
N THR A 453 -0.76 -11.12 18.55
CA THR A 453 -1.53 -12.01 17.67
C THR A 453 -1.28 -11.71 16.20
N GLN A 454 -1.15 -10.43 15.83
CA GLN A 454 -0.94 -10.03 14.44
C GLN A 454 0.52 -10.08 14.00
N LEU A 455 1.45 -9.76 14.91
CA LEU A 455 2.86 -9.58 14.60
C LEU A 455 3.55 -10.84 14.01
N PRO A 456 3.29 -12.07 14.49
CA PRO A 456 3.87 -13.28 13.89
C PRO A 456 3.43 -13.56 12.45
N GLY A 457 2.26 -13.05 12.03
CA GLY A 457 1.71 -13.27 10.69
C GLY A 457 2.37 -12.43 9.59
N LEU A 458 3.09 -11.36 9.95
CA LEU A 458 3.62 -10.42 8.97
C LEU A 458 4.62 -11.08 8.01
N ASN A 459 5.51 -11.95 8.50
CA ASN A 459 6.54 -12.54 7.65
C ASN A 459 5.90 -13.52 6.66
N GLU A 460 4.94 -14.31 7.14
CA GLU A 460 4.13 -15.19 6.30
C GLU A 460 3.37 -14.39 5.22
N THR A 461 2.78 -13.25 5.55
CA THR A 461 2.09 -12.41 4.56
C THR A 461 3.03 -11.80 3.53
N PHE A 462 4.23 -11.39 3.94
CA PHE A 462 5.25 -10.84 3.04
C PHE A 462 5.76 -11.91 2.07
N GLU A 463 6.13 -13.08 2.60
CA GLU A 463 6.61 -14.23 1.83
C GLU A 463 5.54 -14.81 0.90
N ALA A 464 4.27 -14.81 1.35
CA ALA A 464 3.12 -15.22 0.54
C ALA A 464 2.65 -14.13 -0.44
N LYS A 465 3.29 -12.95 -0.48
CA LYS A 465 2.95 -11.81 -1.34
C LYS A 465 1.51 -11.34 -1.17
N LYS A 466 0.98 -11.49 0.05
CA LYS A 466 -0.35 -11.00 0.45
C LYS A 466 -0.18 -9.60 1.04
N TYR A 467 0.33 -8.68 0.23
CA TYR A 467 0.70 -7.34 0.69
C TYR A 467 -0.49 -6.54 1.22
N ASP A 468 -1.70 -6.75 0.69
CA ASP A 468 -2.91 -6.12 1.24
C ASP A 468 -3.24 -6.62 2.65
N VAL A 469 -3.04 -7.92 2.93
CA VAL A 469 -3.21 -8.51 4.27
C VAL A 469 -2.13 -8.01 5.22
N GLY A 470 -0.88 -8.01 4.76
CA GLY A 470 0.27 -7.48 5.50
C GLY A 470 0.10 -6.00 5.85
N TYR A 471 -0.45 -5.19 4.94
CA TYR A 471 -0.79 -3.78 5.19
C TYR A 471 -1.77 -3.63 6.36
N VAL A 472 -2.87 -4.40 6.36
CA VAL A 472 -3.87 -4.36 7.43
C VAL A 472 -3.29 -4.80 8.77
N GLN A 473 -2.52 -5.90 8.78
CA GLN A 473 -1.85 -6.38 9.99
C GLN A 473 -0.87 -5.34 10.54
N ALA A 474 -0.01 -4.78 9.69
CA ALA A 474 0.95 -3.74 10.08
C ALA A 474 0.25 -2.48 10.59
N GLN A 475 -0.87 -2.10 9.98
CA GLN A 475 -1.70 -0.98 10.42
C GLN A 475 -2.33 -1.23 11.80
N GLU A 476 -2.85 -2.43 12.08
CA GLU A 476 -3.39 -2.79 13.41
C GLU A 476 -2.32 -2.75 14.50
N ILE A 477 -1.12 -3.24 14.17
CA ILE A 477 0.04 -3.21 15.06
C ILE A 477 0.47 -1.75 15.34
N SER A 478 0.61 -0.94 14.30
CA SER A 478 0.98 0.48 14.41
C SER A 478 -0.04 1.27 15.24
N ASN A 479 -1.34 1.07 14.98
CA ASN A 479 -2.40 1.67 15.77
C ASN A 479 -2.32 1.24 17.24
N SER A 480 -2.07 -0.04 17.51
CA SER A 480 -1.93 -0.56 18.89
C SER A 480 -0.76 0.08 19.63
N PHE A 481 0.40 0.24 18.98
CA PHE A 481 1.55 0.93 19.57
C PHE A 481 1.27 2.41 19.81
N SER A 482 0.65 3.11 18.86
CA SER A 482 0.26 4.52 19.03
C SER A 482 -0.72 4.71 20.21
N GLN A 483 -1.67 3.79 20.39
CA GLN A 483 -2.59 3.82 21.54
C GLN A 483 -1.89 3.58 22.88
N ILE A 484 -0.90 2.68 22.92
CA ILE A 484 -0.06 2.48 24.11
C ILE A 484 0.76 3.73 24.39
N GLU A 485 1.39 4.33 23.37
CA GLU A 485 2.20 5.54 23.54
C GLU A 485 1.38 6.71 24.12
N ASN A 486 0.15 6.90 23.64
CA ASN A 486 -0.74 7.96 24.10
C ASN A 486 -1.20 7.80 25.56
N ILE A 487 -1.19 6.59 26.12
CA ILE A 487 -1.62 6.36 27.51
C ILE A 487 -0.48 6.37 28.52
N LEU A 488 0.77 6.08 28.09
CA LEU A 488 1.95 6.09 28.96
C LEU A 488 2.13 7.38 29.79
N PRO A 489 1.88 8.61 29.27
CA PRO A 489 1.98 9.82 30.07
C PRO A 489 1.07 9.84 31.31
N LYS A 490 -0.05 9.10 31.31
CA LYS A 490 -0.98 9.02 32.45
C LYS A 490 -0.37 8.26 33.63
N TYR A 491 0.62 7.40 33.40
CA TYR A 491 1.35 6.67 34.44
C TYR A 491 2.43 7.49 35.12
N LYS A 492 2.82 8.65 34.57
CA LYS A 492 3.93 9.45 35.10
C LYS A 492 3.77 9.81 36.58
N GLY A 493 2.53 10.06 37.02
CA GLY A 493 2.21 10.32 38.42
C GLY A 493 2.39 9.10 39.32
N ALA A 494 1.94 7.92 38.89
CA ALA A 494 2.08 6.67 39.62
C ALA A 494 3.54 6.17 39.63
N ALA A 495 4.24 6.25 38.49
CA ALA A 495 5.65 5.85 38.34
C ALA A 495 6.57 6.67 39.25
N LYS A 496 6.33 7.98 39.39
CA LYS A 496 7.08 8.84 40.34
C LYS A 496 6.91 8.44 41.81
N LEU A 497 5.77 7.85 42.18
CA LEU A 497 5.52 7.42 43.56
C LEU A 497 6.33 6.16 43.93
N VAL A 498 6.74 5.38 42.93
CA VAL A 498 7.50 4.13 43.11
C VAL A 498 8.93 4.19 42.54
N SER A 499 9.41 5.39 42.19
CA SER A 499 10.74 5.62 41.58
C SER A 499 10.99 4.82 40.29
N TYR A 500 9.98 4.76 39.41
CA TYR A 500 9.99 4.03 38.14
C TYR A 500 9.87 4.97 36.94
N ASP A 501 10.26 6.24 37.09
CA ASP A 501 10.07 7.26 36.05
C ASP A 501 11.10 7.16 34.92
N SER A 502 12.34 6.76 35.21
CA SER A 502 13.35 6.43 34.19
C SER A 502 12.91 5.28 33.29
N GLU A 503 12.42 4.19 33.89
CA GLU A 503 12.01 2.99 33.18
C GLU A 503 10.77 3.23 32.31
N LEU A 504 9.95 4.21 32.68
CA LEU A 504 8.78 4.60 31.88
C LEU A 504 9.17 5.36 30.60
N ASP A 505 10.23 6.18 30.65
CA ASP A 505 10.78 6.85 29.47
C ASP A 505 11.49 5.83 28.55
N ASP A 506 12.13 4.80 29.11
CA ASP A 506 12.69 3.67 28.34
C ASP A 506 11.59 2.86 27.63
N ILE A 507 10.50 2.53 28.34
CA ILE A 507 9.33 1.87 27.76
C ILE A 507 8.71 2.72 26.64
N LYS A 508 8.64 4.05 26.82
CA LYS A 508 8.11 4.94 25.79
C LYS A 508 8.98 4.91 24.53
N SER A 509 10.30 5.00 24.70
CA SER A 509 11.25 4.95 23.58
C SER A 509 11.15 3.62 22.83
N PHE A 510 11.00 2.53 23.57
CA PHE A 510 10.76 1.20 23.03
C PHE A 510 9.46 1.08 22.23
N ILE A 511 8.34 1.61 22.75
CA ILE A 511 7.06 1.62 22.03
C ILE A 511 7.12 2.49 20.77
N SER A 512 7.79 3.66 20.83
CA SER A 512 8.00 4.52 19.66
C SER A 512 8.80 3.82 18.57
N PHE A 513 9.81 3.03 18.94
CA PHE A 513 10.59 2.23 18.00
C PHE A 513 9.70 1.22 17.24
N TYR A 514 8.89 0.42 17.93
CA TYR A 514 8.00 -0.54 17.27
C TYR A 514 6.85 0.14 16.51
N SER A 515 6.43 1.33 16.93
CA SER A 515 5.48 2.16 16.19
C SER A 515 6.07 2.60 14.84
N ASP A 516 7.29 3.15 14.84
CA ASP A 516 7.99 3.52 13.60
C ASP A 516 8.25 2.30 12.72
N PHE A 517 8.64 1.16 13.30
CA PHE A 517 8.85 -0.09 12.58
C PHE A 517 7.58 -0.57 11.87
N SER A 518 6.46 -0.66 12.59
CA SER A 518 5.18 -1.13 12.05
C SER A 518 4.58 -0.16 11.02
N GLU A 519 4.72 1.16 11.22
CA GLU A 519 4.36 2.17 10.21
C GLU A 519 5.25 2.05 8.96
N GLY A 520 6.53 1.73 9.14
CA GLY A 520 7.48 1.44 8.06
C GLY A 520 7.00 0.26 7.19
N LEU A 521 6.69 -0.87 7.82
CA LEU A 521 6.16 -2.05 7.13
C LEU A 521 4.82 -1.77 6.45
N GLN A 522 3.91 -1.05 7.12
CA GLN A 522 2.63 -0.66 6.54
C GLN A 522 2.84 0.09 5.22
N ASN A 523 3.74 1.08 5.20
CA ASN A 523 4.02 1.85 3.99
C ASN A 523 4.63 0.99 2.87
N ILE A 524 5.49 0.03 3.20
CA ILE A 524 6.09 -0.90 2.23
C ILE A 524 5.03 -1.83 1.64
N PHE A 525 4.19 -2.44 2.48
CA PHE A 525 3.08 -3.29 2.02
C PHE A 525 2.13 -2.54 1.09
N TYR A 526 1.79 -1.31 1.44
CA TYR A 526 0.94 -0.44 0.62
C TYR A 526 1.57 -0.14 -0.75
N ALA A 527 2.88 0.07 -0.78
CA ALA A 527 3.62 0.34 -2.00
C ALA A 527 3.78 -0.89 -2.89
N LEU A 528 4.01 -2.08 -2.33
CA LEU A 528 4.25 -3.32 -3.06
C LEU A 528 2.97 -3.94 -3.69
N ALA A 529 1.79 -3.64 -3.14
CA ALA A 529 0.52 -4.17 -3.61
C ALA A 529 0.28 -4.03 -5.14
N PRO A 530 0.40 -2.85 -5.76
CA PRO A 530 0.15 -2.70 -7.20
C PRO A 530 1.19 -3.42 -8.07
N PHE A 531 2.44 -3.57 -7.62
CA PHE A 531 3.45 -4.35 -8.35
C PHE A 531 3.11 -5.85 -8.36
N ASN A 532 2.65 -6.39 -7.23
CA ASN A 532 2.15 -7.76 -7.17
C ASN A 532 0.95 -7.97 -8.09
N GLN A 533 0.07 -6.97 -8.18
CA GLN A 533 -1.08 -7.02 -9.08
C GLN A 533 -0.64 -6.99 -10.55
N TYR A 534 0.31 -6.12 -10.92
CA TYR A 534 0.92 -6.12 -12.26
C TYR A 534 1.49 -7.50 -12.63
N LEU A 535 2.24 -8.14 -11.73
CA LEU A 535 2.80 -9.48 -11.98
C LEU A 535 1.72 -10.57 -12.13
N LYS A 536 0.60 -10.47 -11.40
CA LYS A 536 -0.53 -11.38 -11.54
C LYS A 536 -1.28 -11.19 -12.85
N ASP A 537 -1.40 -9.94 -13.30
CA ASP A 537 -2.12 -9.56 -14.52
C ASP A 537 -1.24 -9.66 -15.78
N PHE A 538 0.06 -9.92 -15.62
CA PHE A 538 0.99 -10.07 -16.73
C PHE A 538 0.61 -11.26 -17.60
N GLU A 539 0.46 -11.01 -18.90
CA GLU A 539 0.08 -11.98 -19.92
C GLU A 539 1.23 -12.14 -20.92
N ASN A 540 1.76 -13.35 -21.02
CA ASN A 540 2.77 -13.66 -22.03
C ASN A 540 2.14 -13.70 -23.43
N ASN A 541 2.61 -12.84 -24.33
CA ASN A 541 2.19 -12.75 -25.73
C ASN A 541 3.26 -13.26 -26.73
N THR A 542 4.34 -13.85 -26.22
CA THR A 542 5.41 -14.41 -27.05
C THR A 542 4.99 -15.77 -27.62
N VAL A 543 5.46 -16.10 -28.82
CA VAL A 543 5.21 -17.37 -29.50
C VAL A 543 6.50 -17.91 -30.07
N LEU A 544 6.78 -19.18 -29.75
CA LEU A 544 7.92 -19.93 -30.27
C LEU A 544 7.77 -20.19 -31.77
N ARG A 545 8.84 -19.95 -32.53
CA ARG A 545 8.92 -20.15 -33.98
C ARG A 545 10.05 -21.13 -34.31
N LYS A 546 10.00 -21.71 -35.51
CA LYS A 546 11.05 -22.61 -36.02
C LYS A 546 11.76 -21.98 -37.22
N SER A 547 13.04 -21.66 -37.05
CA SER A 547 14.03 -21.25 -38.07
C SER A 547 13.78 -19.94 -38.85
N SER A 548 14.87 -19.49 -39.50
CA SER A 548 15.15 -18.35 -40.40
C SER A 548 14.68 -16.95 -40.00
N ASP A 549 13.44 -16.83 -39.52
CA ASP A 549 12.85 -15.51 -39.25
C ASP A 549 12.99 -15.10 -37.77
N GLY A 550 13.45 -16.02 -36.92
CA GLY A 550 13.65 -15.86 -35.47
C GLY A 550 13.08 -17.04 -34.67
N TYR A 551 13.58 -17.26 -33.46
CA TYR A 551 13.12 -18.33 -32.55
C TYR A 551 11.95 -17.90 -31.66
N LEU A 552 11.76 -16.59 -31.50
CA LEU A 552 10.70 -15.99 -30.71
C LEU A 552 10.13 -14.78 -31.46
N SER A 553 8.82 -14.59 -31.38
CA SER A 553 8.09 -13.47 -31.99
C SER A 553 6.87 -13.14 -31.13
N ILE A 554 6.16 -12.05 -31.43
CA ILE A 554 4.83 -11.78 -30.88
C ILE A 554 3.74 -11.94 -31.96
N GLU A 555 2.54 -12.39 -31.57
CA GLU A 555 1.38 -12.43 -32.48
C GLU A 555 0.61 -11.11 -32.49
N SER A 556 0.58 -10.42 -31.34
CA SER A 556 0.00 -9.10 -31.15
C SER A 556 0.76 -8.36 -30.06
N PRO A 557 0.78 -7.01 -30.07
CA PRO A 557 1.34 -6.22 -28.97
C PRO A 557 0.73 -6.66 -27.64
N GLY A 558 1.57 -6.72 -26.61
CA GLY A 558 1.15 -7.10 -25.27
C GLY A 558 0.09 -6.15 -24.70
N LYS A 559 -0.58 -6.60 -23.65
CA LYS A 559 -1.53 -5.78 -22.90
C LYS A 559 -0.84 -4.52 -22.35
N ASP A 560 -1.59 -3.43 -22.32
CA ASP A 560 -1.15 -2.16 -21.74
C ASP A 560 -1.46 -2.14 -20.23
N TYR A 561 -0.44 -1.88 -19.42
CA TYR A 561 -0.49 -1.85 -17.96
C TYR A 561 -0.34 -0.43 -17.38
N VAL A 562 -0.59 0.64 -18.15
CA VAL A 562 -0.46 2.05 -17.72
C VAL A 562 -1.12 2.30 -16.37
N ASN A 563 -2.32 1.77 -16.11
CA ASN A 563 -3.00 2.00 -14.84
C ASN A 563 -2.24 1.36 -13.65
N ASN A 564 -1.79 0.11 -13.80
CA ASN A 564 -1.01 -0.58 -12.77
C ASN A 564 0.33 0.14 -12.54
N LEU A 565 1.00 0.56 -13.61
CA LEU A 565 2.30 1.23 -13.55
C LEU A 565 2.21 2.64 -12.95
N ALA A 566 1.16 3.40 -13.32
CA ALA A 566 0.88 4.69 -12.70
C ALA A 566 0.57 4.54 -11.21
N GLU A 567 -0.09 3.46 -10.79
CA GLU A 567 -0.33 3.19 -9.37
C GLU A 567 0.96 2.82 -8.62
N ILE A 568 1.84 2.01 -9.24
CA ILE A 568 3.19 1.72 -8.71
C ILE A 568 3.97 3.02 -8.52
N GLU A 569 4.02 3.87 -9.54
CA GLU A 569 4.73 5.15 -9.50
C GLU A 569 4.16 6.06 -8.40
N ASN A 570 2.83 6.23 -8.35
CA ASN A 570 2.18 7.06 -7.34
C ASN A 570 2.43 6.56 -5.90
N ARG A 571 2.55 5.24 -5.71
CA ARG A 571 2.79 4.65 -4.38
C ARG A 571 4.27 4.48 -4.02
N SER A 572 5.19 4.67 -4.96
CA SER A 572 6.65 4.58 -4.73
C SER A 572 7.15 5.52 -3.63
N VAL A 573 6.53 6.69 -3.44
CA VAL A 573 6.87 7.63 -2.36
C VAL A 573 6.61 7.03 -0.97
N PHE A 574 5.62 6.14 -0.84
CA PHE A 574 5.37 5.44 0.43
C PHE A 574 6.43 4.38 0.69
N TYR A 575 6.97 3.74 -0.35
CA TYR A 575 8.11 2.84 -0.20
C TYR A 575 9.29 3.56 0.47
N GLU A 576 9.70 4.71 -0.05
CA GLU A 576 10.79 5.51 0.51
C GLU A 576 10.53 5.96 1.96
N LYS A 577 9.30 6.42 2.25
CA LYS A 577 8.90 6.74 3.64
C LYS A 577 8.97 5.52 4.55
N GLY A 578 8.56 4.36 4.05
CA GLY A 578 8.61 3.10 4.76
C GLY A 578 10.03 2.71 5.13
N ILE A 579 10.95 2.76 4.16
CA ILE A 579 12.37 2.49 4.37
C ILE A 579 12.98 3.46 5.39
N GLN A 580 12.74 4.77 5.28
CA GLN A 580 13.24 5.75 6.25
C GLN A 580 12.80 5.45 7.69
N LYS A 581 11.54 5.02 7.85
CA LYS A 581 10.99 4.62 9.15
C LYS A 581 11.64 3.34 9.68
N LEU A 582 11.86 2.34 8.82
CA LEU A 582 12.57 1.12 9.18
C LEU A 582 14.04 1.38 9.56
N GLU A 583 14.74 2.24 8.84
CA GLU A 583 16.14 2.60 9.15
C GLU A 583 16.24 3.34 10.49
N LYS A 584 15.33 4.30 10.71
CA LYS A 584 15.22 4.99 12.00
C LYS A 584 14.98 4.00 13.13
N ALA A 585 14.08 3.04 12.92
CA ALA A 585 13.86 1.97 13.87
C ALA A 585 15.16 1.17 14.08
N GLN A 586 15.76 0.61 13.04
CA GLN A 586 16.97 -0.22 13.09
C GLN A 586 18.13 0.46 13.84
N SER A 587 18.38 1.74 13.59
CA SER A 587 19.42 2.50 14.29
C SER A 587 19.19 2.56 15.82
N SER A 588 17.93 2.54 16.26
CA SER A 588 17.54 2.58 17.66
C SER A 588 17.68 1.22 18.38
N ILE A 589 17.86 0.11 17.65
CA ILE A 589 18.05 -1.24 18.21
C ILE A 589 19.44 -1.40 18.84
N LYS A 590 20.47 -0.78 18.22
CA LYS A 590 21.86 -0.95 18.65
C LYS A 590 22.18 -0.30 20.01
N ASP A 591 21.41 0.71 20.42
CA ASP A 591 21.71 1.53 21.60
C ASP A 591 20.90 1.17 22.86
N ASN A 592 19.83 0.37 22.77
CA ASN A 592 18.92 0.16 23.89
C ASN A 592 19.05 -1.21 24.57
N THR A 593 19.42 -1.19 25.86
CA THR A 593 19.13 -2.28 26.79
C THR A 593 17.63 -2.42 26.97
N LEU A 594 17.06 -3.62 26.74
CA LEU A 594 15.64 -3.88 26.97
C LEU A 594 15.21 -3.38 28.37
N PRO A 595 14.15 -2.57 28.48
CA PRO A 595 13.62 -2.15 29.77
C PRO A 595 13.23 -3.37 30.62
N VAL A 596 13.18 -3.20 31.95
CA VAL A 596 12.80 -4.27 32.88
C VAL A 596 11.32 -4.64 32.69
N LEU A 597 11.05 -5.44 31.67
CA LEU A 597 9.73 -5.96 31.30
C LEU A 597 9.52 -7.35 31.91
N PRO A 598 8.28 -7.71 32.28
CA PRO A 598 7.92 -9.08 32.63
C PRO A 598 8.36 -10.06 31.52
N ASN A 599 8.89 -11.23 31.90
CA ASN A 599 9.50 -12.19 30.97
C ASN A 599 8.59 -12.56 29.77
N GLN A 600 7.27 -12.61 29.96
CA GLN A 600 6.31 -12.93 28.90
C GLN A 600 6.25 -11.83 27.82
N ILE A 601 6.28 -10.56 28.25
CA ILE A 601 6.29 -9.39 27.36
C ILE A 601 7.65 -9.28 26.68
N ARG A 602 8.73 -9.45 27.45
CA ARG A 602 10.10 -9.44 26.95
C ARG A 602 10.34 -10.50 25.87
N ASN A 603 9.83 -11.71 26.04
CA ASN A 603 10.03 -12.80 25.08
C ASN A 603 9.26 -12.58 23.77
N LEU A 604 8.05 -11.99 23.84
CA LEU A 604 7.26 -11.62 22.66
C LEU A 604 7.98 -10.56 21.80
N PHE A 605 8.68 -9.62 22.44
CA PHE A 605 9.44 -8.60 21.74
C PHE A 605 10.84 -9.06 21.30
N MET A 606 11.47 -9.98 22.06
CA MET A 606 12.74 -10.59 21.66
C MET A 606 12.61 -11.42 20.38
N SER A 607 11.52 -12.17 20.22
CA SER A 607 11.27 -12.93 18.98
C SER A 607 11.11 -12.03 17.76
N THR A 608 10.68 -10.77 17.96
CA THR A 608 10.48 -9.82 16.87
C THR A 608 11.69 -8.97 16.53
N ASN A 609 12.70 -8.91 17.38
CA ASN A 609 13.96 -8.26 17.01
C ASN A 609 14.71 -9.04 15.91
N GLU A 610 14.60 -10.36 15.90
CA GLU A 610 15.13 -11.19 14.80
C GLU A 610 14.36 -10.91 13.49
N ASP A 611 13.02 -10.87 13.56
CA ASP A 611 12.19 -10.50 12.42
C ASP A 611 12.51 -9.08 11.92
N ILE A 612 12.66 -8.08 12.81
CA ILE A 612 12.99 -6.70 12.44
C ILE A 612 14.33 -6.61 11.67
N LEU A 613 15.33 -7.41 12.07
CA LEU A 613 16.61 -7.48 11.35
C LEU A 613 16.45 -8.17 9.99
N GLU A 614 15.56 -9.14 9.86
CA GLU A 614 15.18 -9.73 8.57
C GLU A 614 14.48 -8.70 7.65
N TYR A 615 13.58 -7.88 8.22
CA TYR A 615 12.91 -6.79 7.48
C TYR A 615 13.84 -5.64 7.10
N ALA A 616 14.99 -5.47 7.76
CA ALA A 616 15.99 -4.50 7.32
C ALA A 616 16.56 -4.86 5.93
N ASN A 617 16.59 -6.16 5.58
CA ASN A 617 17.00 -6.63 4.25
C ASN A 617 15.91 -6.42 3.18
N VAL A 618 14.69 -6.06 3.56
CA VAL A 618 13.62 -5.70 2.60
C VAL A 618 14.03 -4.52 1.74
N LYS A 619 14.81 -3.57 2.30
CA LYS A 619 15.34 -2.41 1.55
C LYS A 619 16.03 -2.82 0.25
N GLN A 620 16.87 -3.86 0.30
CA GLN A 620 17.59 -4.34 -0.88
C GLN A 620 16.65 -5.08 -1.85
N LYS A 621 15.78 -5.94 -1.31
CA LYS A 621 14.90 -6.82 -2.12
C LYS A 621 13.75 -6.10 -2.84
N THR A 622 13.35 -4.92 -2.39
CA THR A 622 12.11 -4.27 -2.85
C THR A 622 12.29 -2.90 -3.48
N LYS A 623 13.53 -2.40 -3.56
CA LYS A 623 13.86 -1.11 -4.19
C LYS A 623 13.57 -1.07 -5.68
N VAL A 624 13.45 -2.23 -6.32
CA VAL A 624 13.09 -2.37 -7.74
C VAL A 624 11.78 -1.64 -8.07
N ILE A 625 10.89 -1.47 -7.10
CA ILE A 625 9.61 -0.77 -7.29
C ILE A 625 9.73 0.69 -7.70
N THR A 626 10.84 1.35 -7.34
CA THR A 626 11.05 2.76 -7.71
C THR A 626 11.54 2.93 -9.15
N VAL A 627 12.04 1.85 -9.77
CA VAL A 627 12.58 1.86 -11.14
C VAL A 627 11.76 1.03 -12.12
N ILE A 628 10.80 0.22 -11.66
CA ILE A 628 9.95 -0.60 -12.54
C ILE A 628 9.30 0.20 -13.68
N PRO A 629 8.67 1.37 -13.44
CA PRO A 629 8.05 2.14 -14.52
C PRO A 629 9.02 2.49 -15.65
N SER A 630 10.27 2.84 -15.32
CA SER A 630 11.28 3.13 -16.34
C SER A 630 11.83 1.87 -17.01
N MET A 631 11.89 0.74 -16.28
CA MET A 631 12.32 -0.55 -16.83
C MET A 631 11.32 -1.13 -17.84
N VAL A 632 10.03 -0.87 -17.68
CA VAL A 632 9.00 -1.47 -18.56
C VAL A 632 8.41 -0.49 -19.59
N GLY A 633 9.11 0.62 -19.82
CA GLY A 633 8.79 1.58 -20.88
C GLY A 633 7.50 2.36 -20.68
N VAL A 634 7.31 2.94 -19.49
CA VAL A 634 6.29 3.99 -19.29
C VAL A 634 6.69 5.24 -20.09
N ASP A 635 5.72 5.84 -20.80
CA ASP A 635 5.83 7.00 -21.70
C ASP A 635 6.61 6.78 -23.02
N LYS A 636 7.70 6.00 -22.99
CA LYS A 636 8.50 5.67 -24.18
C LYS A 636 8.85 4.17 -24.23
N PRO A 637 8.88 3.55 -25.42
CA PRO A 637 9.39 2.19 -25.57
C PRO A 637 10.80 2.07 -25.00
N THR A 638 11.06 0.98 -24.30
CA THR A 638 12.36 0.64 -23.70
C THR A 638 12.84 -0.66 -24.30
N THR A 639 13.99 -0.63 -24.97
CA THR A 639 14.52 -1.79 -25.69
C THR A 639 15.74 -2.38 -24.97
N TYR A 640 15.67 -3.68 -24.70
CA TYR A 640 16.71 -4.48 -24.08
C TYR A 640 17.41 -5.33 -25.14
N LEU A 641 18.73 -5.27 -25.20
CA LEU A 641 19.56 -6.21 -25.97
C LEU A 641 20.24 -7.18 -24.99
N PHE A 642 19.92 -8.46 -25.08
CA PHE A 642 20.62 -9.52 -24.36
C PHE A 642 21.50 -10.32 -25.30
N LEU A 643 22.80 -10.41 -25.01
CA LEU A 643 23.73 -11.30 -25.70
C LEU A 643 23.76 -12.66 -24.98
N ILE A 644 23.52 -13.73 -25.73
CA ILE A 644 23.49 -15.10 -25.23
C ILE A 644 24.88 -15.70 -25.39
N LEU A 645 25.53 -16.04 -24.28
CA LEU A 645 26.93 -16.47 -24.26
C LEU A 645 27.06 -17.99 -24.06
N ASP A 646 27.79 -18.64 -24.96
CA ASP A 646 28.25 -20.02 -24.80
C ASP A 646 29.53 -20.06 -23.95
N ASN A 647 29.38 -20.15 -22.64
CA ASN A 647 30.51 -20.26 -21.71
C ASN A 647 31.17 -21.65 -21.68
N THR A 648 30.79 -22.59 -22.57
CA THR A 648 31.63 -23.76 -22.88
C THR A 648 32.74 -23.44 -23.88
N ARG A 649 32.67 -22.27 -24.53
CA ARG A 649 33.73 -21.66 -25.32
C ARG A 649 34.04 -20.28 -24.73
N ILE A 650 35.04 -20.20 -23.86
CA ILE A 650 35.33 -18.94 -23.15
C ILE A 650 35.84 -17.87 -24.10
N SER A 651 35.40 -16.65 -23.82
CA SER A 651 35.93 -15.39 -24.34
C SER A 651 36.21 -14.44 -23.15
N PRO A 652 36.98 -13.35 -23.32
CA PRO A 652 37.10 -12.30 -22.32
C PRO A 652 35.77 -11.71 -21.82
N LEU A 653 34.70 -11.75 -22.61
CA LEU A 653 33.34 -11.33 -22.22
C LEU A 653 32.62 -12.34 -21.31
N GLY A 654 33.13 -13.57 -21.20
CA GLY A 654 32.52 -14.65 -20.42
C GLY A 654 31.96 -15.81 -21.23
N GLY A 655 32.15 -15.80 -22.54
CA GLY A 655 31.67 -16.84 -23.43
C GLY A 655 31.58 -16.34 -24.86
N GLU A 656 31.61 -17.24 -25.82
CA GLU A 656 31.41 -16.88 -27.23
C GLU A 656 29.94 -16.45 -27.42
N ILE A 657 29.73 -15.33 -28.12
CA ILE A 657 28.36 -14.86 -28.38
C ILE A 657 27.71 -15.83 -29.36
N ALA A 658 26.66 -16.52 -28.93
CA ALA A 658 25.93 -17.52 -29.70
C ALA A 658 24.67 -16.94 -30.35
N GLY A 659 24.02 -16.00 -29.66
CA GLY A 659 22.78 -15.39 -30.12
C GLY A 659 22.53 -14.06 -29.43
N TYR A 660 21.45 -13.40 -29.83
CA TYR A 660 20.96 -12.22 -29.15
C TYR A 660 19.43 -12.28 -29.00
N ALA A 661 18.93 -11.52 -28.04
CA ALA A 661 17.52 -11.24 -27.85
C ALA A 661 17.30 -9.74 -27.75
N LEU A 662 16.55 -9.18 -28.69
CA LEU A 662 16.12 -7.79 -28.70
C LEU A 662 14.67 -7.74 -28.22
N ILE A 663 14.42 -7.13 -27.06
CA ILE A 663 13.11 -7.13 -26.40
C ILE A 663 12.68 -5.70 -26.19
N THR A 664 11.58 -5.29 -26.82
CA THR A 664 11.02 -3.94 -26.64
C THR A 664 9.78 -4.00 -25.76
N LEU A 665 9.84 -3.26 -24.66
CA LEU A 665 8.74 -3.09 -23.70
C LEU A 665 8.10 -1.73 -23.88
N GLN A 666 6.79 -1.66 -23.81
CA GLN A 666 6.04 -0.41 -23.71
C GLN A 666 4.86 -0.60 -22.79
N ASN A 667 4.69 0.32 -21.84
CA ASN A 667 3.60 0.29 -20.88
C ASN A 667 3.45 -1.06 -20.16
N GLY A 668 4.56 -1.75 -19.85
CA GLY A 668 4.54 -3.06 -19.18
C GLY A 668 4.41 -4.27 -20.10
N GLY A 669 3.94 -4.10 -21.34
CA GLY A 669 3.77 -5.18 -22.30
C GLY A 669 4.98 -5.35 -23.22
N ILE A 670 5.21 -6.57 -23.71
CA ILE A 670 6.18 -6.83 -24.79
C ILE A 670 5.52 -6.41 -26.11
N VAL A 671 6.06 -5.35 -26.74
CA VAL A 671 5.56 -4.82 -28.02
C VAL A 671 6.38 -5.25 -29.21
N ASP A 672 7.59 -5.74 -29.00
CA ASP A 672 8.39 -6.40 -30.02
C ASP A 672 9.40 -7.35 -29.37
N ILE A 673 9.72 -8.45 -30.06
CA ILE A 673 10.76 -9.38 -29.64
C ILE A 673 11.39 -10.09 -30.84
N GLU A 674 12.72 -10.11 -30.84
CA GLU A 674 13.51 -10.82 -31.83
C GLU A 674 14.60 -11.63 -31.13
N VAL A 675 14.67 -12.92 -31.42
CA VAL A 675 15.69 -13.82 -30.87
C VAL A 675 16.31 -14.61 -32.02
N LYS A 676 17.60 -14.37 -32.29
CA LYS A 676 18.33 -14.94 -33.44
C LYS A 676 19.76 -15.32 -33.10
N SER A 677 20.30 -16.25 -33.87
CA SER A 677 21.71 -16.59 -33.77
C SER A 677 22.53 -15.44 -34.34
N VAL A 678 23.72 -15.22 -33.78
CA VAL A 678 24.61 -14.17 -34.31
C VAL A 678 25.26 -14.54 -35.63
N ASP A 679 25.25 -15.81 -36.02
CA ASP A 679 25.79 -16.24 -37.32
C ASP A 679 24.94 -15.77 -38.51
N ASP A 680 23.69 -15.35 -38.27
CA ASP A 680 22.82 -14.73 -39.27
C ASP A 680 23.09 -13.22 -39.46
N ILE A 681 23.98 -12.63 -38.64
CA ILE A 681 24.31 -11.20 -38.69
C ILE A 681 25.51 -10.95 -39.62
N GLU A 682 25.32 -10.09 -40.61
CA GLU A 682 26.42 -9.49 -41.38
C GLU A 682 26.77 -8.11 -40.81
N ILE A 683 28.01 -7.91 -40.34
CA ILE A 683 28.49 -6.62 -39.86
C ILE A 683 28.79 -5.71 -41.04
N ASP A 684 28.22 -4.50 -41.05
CA ASP A 684 28.61 -3.46 -42.01
C ASP A 684 30.03 -2.98 -41.70
N LYS A 685 30.90 -3.13 -42.70
CA LYS A 685 32.33 -2.85 -42.61
C LYS A 685 32.64 -1.36 -42.58
N GLU A 686 31.73 -0.52 -43.09
CA GLU A 686 31.90 0.94 -43.05
C GLU A 686 31.65 1.50 -41.65
N ILE A 687 30.95 0.74 -40.80
CA ILE A 687 30.55 1.09 -39.44
C ILE A 687 31.60 0.64 -38.41
N LEU A 688 32.47 -0.31 -38.76
CA LEU A 688 33.53 -0.78 -37.87
C LEU A 688 34.65 0.27 -37.74
N SER A 689 34.60 1.08 -36.68
CA SER A 689 35.62 2.09 -36.40
C SER A 689 37.01 1.47 -36.14
N ASP A 690 38.08 2.24 -36.39
CA ASP A 690 39.45 1.85 -36.05
C ASP A 690 39.60 1.56 -34.54
N GLU A 691 38.77 2.19 -33.71
CA GLU A 691 38.73 2.00 -32.26
C GLU A 691 38.13 0.63 -31.89
N ASN A 692 37.01 0.26 -32.51
CA ASN A 692 36.38 -1.06 -32.34
C ASN A 692 37.36 -2.19 -32.70
N LEU A 693 38.07 -2.03 -33.82
CA LEU A 693 39.04 -3.01 -34.29
C LEU A 693 40.27 -3.10 -33.36
N ARG A 694 40.68 -1.99 -32.73
CA ARG A 694 41.75 -1.98 -31.73
C ARG A 694 41.33 -2.71 -30.46
N GLU A 695 40.14 -2.44 -29.94
CA GLU A 695 39.64 -3.11 -28.73
C GLU A 695 39.45 -4.61 -28.92
N ILE A 696 38.93 -5.06 -30.08
CA ILE A 696 38.85 -6.49 -30.42
C ILE A 696 40.24 -7.14 -30.42
N ASN A 697 41.23 -6.48 -31.03
CA ASN A 697 42.55 -7.06 -31.24
C ASN A 697 43.47 -6.97 -30.01
N LYS A 698 43.17 -6.09 -29.05
CA LYS A 698 43.95 -5.86 -27.83
C LYS A 698 44.14 -7.13 -26.99
N ARG A 699 43.13 -8.00 -26.91
CA ARG A 699 43.21 -9.28 -26.16
C ARG A 699 43.54 -10.49 -27.01
N ARG A 700 43.86 -10.29 -28.29
CA ARG A 700 44.14 -11.37 -29.24
C ARG A 700 45.61 -11.51 -29.56
N PHE A 701 46.09 -12.74 -29.72
CA PHE A 701 47.42 -13.02 -30.24
C PHE A 701 47.47 -12.81 -31.77
N ILE A 702 46.42 -13.20 -32.49
CA ILE A 702 46.25 -12.93 -33.92
C ILE A 702 45.31 -11.73 -34.12
N ASN A 703 45.82 -10.66 -34.74
CA ASN A 703 44.99 -9.51 -35.08
C ASN A 703 44.08 -9.84 -36.26
N LEU A 704 42.77 -9.65 -36.07
CA LEU A 704 41.76 -9.69 -37.12
C LEU A 704 41.89 -8.47 -38.03
N GLN A 705 41.68 -8.69 -39.33
CA GLN A 705 41.43 -7.61 -40.28
C GLN A 705 39.92 -7.30 -40.30
N PRO A 706 39.49 -6.11 -40.79
CA PRO A 706 38.07 -5.76 -40.87
C PRO A 706 37.20 -6.83 -41.56
N ASP A 707 37.74 -7.52 -42.57
CA ASP A 707 37.05 -8.59 -43.30
C ASP A 707 36.85 -9.88 -42.50
N ASP A 708 37.63 -10.08 -41.44
CA ASP A 708 37.60 -11.28 -40.60
C ASP A 708 36.75 -11.08 -39.33
N VAL A 709 36.31 -9.84 -39.05
CA VAL A 709 35.50 -9.52 -37.87
C VAL A 709 34.08 -10.07 -38.03
N ARG A 710 33.65 -10.80 -37.01
CA ARG A 710 32.29 -11.34 -36.85
C ARG A 710 31.69 -10.85 -35.55
N VAL A 711 30.39 -11.05 -35.35
CA VAL A 711 29.74 -10.65 -34.09
C VAL A 711 30.38 -11.35 -32.89
N SER A 712 30.73 -12.63 -33.03
CA SER A 712 31.45 -13.36 -31.99
C SER A 712 32.82 -12.77 -31.64
N SER A 713 33.43 -11.95 -32.53
CA SER A 713 34.71 -11.27 -32.26
C SER A 713 34.59 -10.18 -31.19
N PHE A 714 33.39 -9.61 -30.99
CA PHE A 714 33.15 -8.65 -29.90
C PHE A 714 33.23 -9.32 -28.51
N GLY A 715 33.16 -10.66 -28.43
CA GLY A 715 33.45 -11.39 -27.20
C GLY A 715 34.88 -11.20 -26.68
N SER A 716 35.80 -10.68 -27.49
CA SER A 716 37.16 -10.29 -27.05
C SER A 716 37.22 -9.00 -26.23
N ILE A 717 36.12 -8.24 -26.17
CA ILE A 717 36.00 -7.00 -25.39
C ILE A 717 35.42 -7.35 -24.02
N SER A 718 36.24 -7.33 -22.96
CA SER A 718 35.80 -7.73 -21.62
C SER A 718 34.88 -6.70 -20.95
N ASN A 719 35.00 -5.42 -21.32
CA ASN A 719 34.22 -4.29 -20.79
C ASN A 719 33.08 -3.88 -21.74
N LEU A 720 32.62 -4.78 -22.62
CA LEU A 720 31.54 -4.49 -23.59
C LEU A 720 30.24 -3.97 -22.95
N LEU A 721 30.08 -4.23 -21.65
CA LEU A 721 28.92 -3.85 -20.84
C LEU A 721 29.10 -2.56 -20.05
N GLU A 722 30.28 -1.94 -20.03
CA GLU A 722 30.50 -0.69 -19.28
C GLU A 722 30.02 0.52 -20.10
N LEU A 723 28.97 1.19 -19.61
CA LEU A 723 28.30 2.31 -20.28
C LEU A 723 29.08 3.64 -20.32
N ASP A 724 30.31 3.69 -19.81
CA ASP A 724 31.14 4.90 -19.96
C ASP A 724 31.79 5.02 -21.35
N GLN A 725 31.51 4.07 -22.26
CA GLN A 725 32.07 4.08 -23.60
C GLN A 725 30.97 4.09 -24.66
N THR A 726 30.95 5.17 -25.43
CA THR A 726 30.28 5.43 -26.71
C THR A 726 30.34 4.28 -27.74
N LEU A 727 31.10 3.22 -27.48
CA LEU A 727 31.48 2.16 -28.40
C LEU A 727 30.39 1.09 -28.60
N SER A 728 29.70 0.66 -27.54
CA SER A 728 28.71 -0.44 -27.62
C SER A 728 27.34 0.04 -28.06
N GLU A 729 26.87 1.19 -27.54
CA GLU A 729 25.58 1.78 -27.94
C GLU A 729 25.56 2.13 -29.43
N SER A 730 26.56 2.88 -29.92
CA SER A 730 26.60 3.29 -31.33
C SER A 730 26.65 2.10 -32.28
N LEU A 731 27.45 1.07 -31.97
CA LEU A 731 27.57 -0.14 -32.80
C LEU A 731 26.23 -0.88 -32.93
N TRP A 732 25.59 -1.18 -31.79
CA TRP A 732 24.38 -2.00 -31.80
C TRP A 732 23.16 -1.21 -32.27
N GLU A 733 23.05 0.08 -31.92
CA GLU A 733 21.96 0.93 -32.40
C GLU A 733 22.03 1.16 -33.92
N GLU A 734 23.23 1.33 -34.46
CA GLU A 734 23.45 1.47 -35.90
C GLU A 734 23.15 0.17 -36.64
N TYR A 735 23.50 -0.98 -36.06
CA TYR A 735 23.19 -2.30 -36.63
C TYR A 735 21.68 -2.62 -36.62
N PHE A 736 21.04 -2.52 -35.45
CA PHE A 736 19.62 -2.89 -35.31
C PHE A 736 18.67 -1.78 -35.77
N GLY A 737 19.15 -0.56 -35.99
CA GLY A 737 18.34 0.59 -36.36
C GLY A 737 17.36 1.01 -35.26
N VAL A 738 17.56 0.58 -34.02
CA VAL A 738 16.75 0.91 -32.85
C VAL A 738 17.64 1.36 -31.71
N ARG A 739 17.13 2.29 -30.91
CA ARG A 739 17.81 2.74 -29.69
C ARG A 739 17.81 1.62 -28.65
N ILE A 740 18.93 1.38 -27.98
CA ILE A 740 19.05 0.34 -26.96
C ILE A 740 19.12 1.03 -25.61
N ASP A 741 18.14 0.80 -24.74
CA ASP A 741 18.08 1.43 -23.41
C ASP A 741 18.80 0.60 -22.34
N ALA A 742 18.99 -0.69 -22.58
CA ALA A 742 19.73 -1.59 -21.71
C ALA A 742 20.40 -2.73 -22.50
N LEU A 743 21.64 -3.04 -22.14
CA LEU A 743 22.45 -4.10 -22.70
C LEU A 743 22.77 -5.11 -21.59
N GLY A 744 22.57 -6.39 -21.86
CA GLY A 744 22.89 -7.46 -20.92
C GLY A 744 23.55 -8.66 -21.58
N THR A 745 24.17 -9.51 -20.76
CA THR A 745 24.66 -10.83 -21.17
C THR A 745 24.03 -11.90 -20.31
N ILE A 746 23.78 -13.06 -20.90
CA ILE A 746 23.30 -14.24 -20.20
C ILE A 746 24.11 -15.46 -20.62
N GLN A 747 24.73 -16.12 -19.66
CA GLN A 747 25.56 -17.30 -19.91
C GLN A 747 24.72 -18.59 -19.98
N LEU A 748 25.27 -19.62 -20.63
CA LEU A 748 24.64 -20.92 -20.72
C LEU A 748 24.40 -21.58 -19.35
N GLU A 749 25.26 -21.32 -18.36
CA GLU A 749 25.07 -21.76 -16.97
C GLU A 749 23.87 -21.06 -16.30
N ALA A 750 23.63 -19.78 -16.58
CA ALA A 750 22.40 -19.09 -16.18
C ALA A 750 21.16 -19.75 -16.80
N LEU A 751 21.22 -20.13 -18.08
CA LEU A 751 20.12 -20.87 -18.72
C LEU A 751 19.88 -22.24 -18.09
N GLN A 752 20.94 -22.96 -17.72
CA GLN A 752 20.80 -24.20 -16.95
C GLN A 752 20.10 -23.95 -15.61
N GLN A 753 20.51 -22.91 -14.87
CA GLN A 753 19.91 -22.53 -13.59
C GLN A 753 18.44 -22.17 -13.75
N MET A 754 18.06 -21.37 -14.75
CA MET A 754 16.66 -21.04 -15.04
C MET A 754 15.84 -22.27 -15.40
N SER A 755 16.41 -23.18 -16.21
CA SER A 755 15.74 -24.41 -16.65
C SER A 755 15.35 -25.33 -15.50
N SER A 756 16.03 -25.24 -14.35
CA SER A 756 15.74 -26.06 -13.15
C SER A 756 14.35 -25.85 -12.57
N SER A 757 13.77 -24.65 -12.75
CA SER A 757 12.41 -24.30 -12.32
C SER A 757 11.33 -24.61 -13.37
N LEU A 758 11.75 -25.11 -14.55
CA LEU A 758 10.92 -25.34 -15.71
C LEU A 758 10.73 -26.85 -15.94
N GLN A 759 9.59 -27.24 -16.52
CA GLN A 759 9.27 -28.64 -16.78
C GLN A 759 9.03 -28.83 -18.27
N ASN A 760 9.48 -29.97 -18.81
CA ASN A 760 9.20 -30.40 -20.19
C ASN A 760 9.67 -29.43 -21.29
N LEU A 761 10.85 -28.80 -21.13
CA LEU A 761 11.46 -28.00 -22.18
C LEU A 761 11.92 -28.90 -23.34
N MET A 762 11.45 -28.64 -24.55
CA MET A 762 11.76 -29.42 -25.74
C MET A 762 12.49 -28.55 -26.76
N VAL A 763 13.71 -28.93 -27.14
CA VAL A 763 14.50 -28.24 -28.17
C VAL A 763 14.98 -29.28 -29.18
N GLN A 764 14.73 -29.04 -30.47
CA GLN A 764 15.07 -30.00 -31.55
C GLN A 764 14.58 -31.44 -31.28
N GLY A 765 13.45 -31.59 -30.58
CA GLY A 765 12.88 -32.89 -30.20
C GLY A 765 13.58 -33.59 -29.03
N ILE A 766 14.56 -32.95 -28.39
CA ILE A 766 15.22 -33.40 -27.18
C ILE A 766 14.60 -32.70 -25.97
N GLN A 767 14.25 -33.49 -24.94
CA GLN A 767 13.86 -32.93 -23.65
C GLN A 767 15.11 -32.48 -22.90
N LEU A 768 15.17 -31.20 -22.53
CA LEU A 768 16.26 -30.65 -21.73
C LEU A 768 16.08 -31.03 -20.26
N ASN A 769 17.12 -31.61 -19.68
CA ASN A 769 17.23 -31.89 -18.26
C ASN A 769 18.33 -31.00 -17.64
N PRO A 770 18.03 -30.20 -16.60
CA PRO A 770 19.00 -29.35 -15.92
C PRO A 770 20.24 -30.10 -15.43
N GLU A 771 20.13 -31.37 -15.02
CA GLU A 771 21.29 -32.16 -14.56
C GLU A 771 22.21 -32.61 -15.72
N ASN A 772 21.66 -32.73 -16.93
CA ASN A 772 22.38 -33.17 -18.13
C ASN A 772 22.41 -32.10 -19.22
N PHE A 773 22.29 -30.82 -18.83
CA PHE A 773 21.95 -29.72 -19.73
C PHE A 773 22.88 -29.61 -20.96
N LEU A 774 24.19 -29.63 -20.75
CA LEU A 774 25.18 -29.56 -21.83
C LEU A 774 25.16 -30.81 -22.74
N SER A 775 24.93 -31.99 -22.15
CA SER A 775 24.76 -33.24 -22.91
C SER A 775 23.51 -33.18 -23.78
N ASP A 776 22.44 -32.58 -23.26
CA ASP A 776 21.17 -32.46 -23.97
C ASP A 776 21.25 -31.45 -25.12
N ILE A 777 21.96 -30.33 -24.94
CA ILE A 777 22.33 -29.40 -26.01
C ILE A 777 23.16 -30.12 -27.09
N THR A 778 24.16 -30.90 -26.68
CA THR A 778 24.98 -31.69 -27.61
C THR A 778 24.13 -32.70 -28.40
N ARG A 779 23.15 -33.36 -27.76
CA ARG A 779 22.22 -34.26 -28.43
C ARG A 779 21.28 -33.51 -29.39
N ALA A 780 20.83 -32.32 -29.03
CA ALA A 780 19.98 -31.47 -29.86
C ALA A 780 20.68 -31.03 -31.15
N GLN A 781 22.02 -31.00 -31.17
CA GLN A 781 22.78 -30.77 -32.40
C GLN A 781 22.69 -31.93 -33.42
N ALA A 782 22.13 -33.08 -33.06
CA ALA A 782 21.94 -34.23 -33.95
C ALA A 782 23.20 -34.68 -34.71
N GLY A 783 24.39 -34.50 -34.11
CA GLY A 783 25.68 -34.88 -34.69
C GLY A 783 26.29 -33.84 -35.64
N ASN A 784 25.71 -32.65 -35.76
CA ASN A 784 26.30 -31.54 -36.51
C ASN A 784 27.37 -30.82 -35.68
N GLU A 785 28.64 -31.06 -35.99
CA GLU A 785 29.80 -30.49 -35.31
C GLU A 785 30.18 -29.09 -35.86
N SER A 786 29.18 -28.24 -36.12
CA SER A 786 29.38 -26.84 -36.52
C SER A 786 29.13 -25.92 -35.33
N VAL A 787 30.04 -24.96 -35.10
CA VAL A 787 29.88 -23.92 -34.08
C VAL A 787 28.61 -23.09 -34.35
N ALA A 788 28.35 -22.72 -35.60
CA ALA A 788 27.15 -21.97 -35.98
C ALA A 788 25.86 -22.76 -35.68
N TYR A 789 25.87 -24.07 -35.92
CA TYR A 789 24.69 -24.89 -35.60
C TYR A 789 24.50 -25.05 -34.08
N LYS A 790 25.58 -25.11 -33.31
CA LYS A 790 25.48 -25.05 -31.86
C LYS A 790 24.91 -23.72 -31.38
N HIS A 791 25.32 -22.61 -31.99
CA HIS A 791 24.78 -21.28 -31.69
C HIS A 791 23.28 -21.19 -31.97
N GLU A 792 22.80 -21.76 -33.09
CA GLU A 792 21.37 -21.92 -33.37
C GLU A 792 20.65 -22.68 -32.25
N VAL A 793 21.18 -23.83 -31.82
CA VAL A 793 20.59 -24.64 -30.74
C VAL A 793 20.57 -23.87 -29.42
N ILE A 794 21.66 -23.21 -29.04
CA ILE A 794 21.74 -22.41 -27.79
C ILE A 794 20.72 -21.26 -27.82
N THR A 795 20.57 -20.60 -28.98
CA THR A 795 19.61 -19.52 -29.16
C THR A 795 18.17 -20.03 -29.03
N GLU A 796 17.86 -21.20 -29.60
CA GLU A 796 16.55 -21.86 -29.43
C GLU A 796 16.30 -22.27 -27.97
N VAL A 797 17.32 -22.73 -27.26
CA VAL A 797 17.27 -23.03 -25.81
C VAL A 797 16.91 -21.78 -25.03
N PHE A 798 17.57 -20.65 -25.28
CA PHE A 798 17.23 -19.37 -24.67
C PHE A 798 15.77 -19.00 -24.94
N ALA A 799 15.33 -19.05 -26.20
CA ALA A 799 13.96 -18.68 -26.57
C ALA A 799 12.91 -19.53 -25.83
N ASN A 800 13.13 -20.85 -25.73
CA ASN A 800 12.24 -21.77 -25.02
C ASN A 800 12.21 -21.47 -23.51
N ILE A 801 13.38 -21.31 -22.88
CA ILE A 801 13.48 -21.00 -21.45
C ILE A 801 12.81 -19.65 -21.15
N PHE A 802 13.09 -18.62 -21.95
CA PHE A 802 12.53 -17.29 -21.79
C PHE A 802 11.00 -17.31 -21.94
N HIS A 803 10.48 -17.93 -22.99
CA HIS A 803 9.04 -18.10 -23.21
C HIS A 803 8.34 -18.80 -22.03
N GLU A 804 8.89 -19.93 -21.56
CA GLU A 804 8.33 -20.68 -20.44
C GLU A 804 8.46 -19.94 -19.09
N THR A 805 9.53 -19.15 -18.92
CA THR A 805 9.68 -18.28 -17.74
C THR A 805 8.59 -17.22 -17.72
N LEU A 806 8.29 -16.58 -18.85
CA LEU A 806 7.19 -15.62 -18.96
C LEU A 806 5.83 -16.27 -18.70
N ASN A 807 5.59 -17.50 -19.18
CA ASN A 807 4.35 -18.24 -18.89
C ASN A 807 4.12 -18.49 -17.39
N LYS A 808 5.21 -18.58 -16.61
CA LYS A 808 5.14 -18.88 -15.17
C LYS A 808 5.32 -17.67 -14.27
N ILE A 809 5.56 -16.48 -14.82
CA ILE A 809 5.93 -15.30 -14.04
C ILE A 809 4.88 -14.93 -12.98
N ASN A 810 3.59 -15.19 -13.24
CA ASN A 810 2.50 -14.94 -12.31
C ASN A 810 2.39 -16.00 -11.18
N SER A 811 2.72 -17.25 -11.46
CA SER A 811 2.57 -18.39 -10.54
C SER A 811 3.83 -18.70 -9.73
N ASN A 812 5.02 -18.40 -10.27
CA ASN A 812 6.30 -18.84 -9.73
C ASN A 812 7.32 -17.71 -9.57
N THR A 813 6.85 -16.47 -9.42
CA THR A 813 7.69 -15.28 -9.36
C THR A 813 8.80 -15.36 -8.31
N ARG A 814 8.58 -16.02 -7.16
CA ARG A 814 9.59 -16.13 -6.10
C ARG A 814 10.82 -16.91 -6.58
N GLU A 815 10.60 -18.10 -7.13
CA GLU A 815 11.69 -18.96 -7.62
C GLU A 815 12.42 -18.31 -8.80
N ILE A 816 11.69 -17.61 -9.68
CA ILE A 816 12.26 -16.84 -10.78
C ILE A 816 13.15 -15.71 -10.25
N MET A 817 12.68 -14.92 -9.29
CA MET A 817 13.47 -13.81 -8.72
C MET A 817 14.71 -14.32 -7.96
N LEU A 818 14.59 -15.40 -7.19
CA LEU A 818 15.74 -16.02 -6.54
C LEU A 818 16.76 -16.56 -7.55
N SER A 819 16.28 -17.08 -8.69
CA SER A 819 17.16 -17.52 -9.77
C SER A 819 17.87 -16.34 -10.41
N ILE A 820 17.18 -15.22 -10.67
CA ILE A 820 17.77 -13.99 -11.22
C ILE A 820 18.80 -13.39 -10.27
N GLU A 821 18.47 -13.29 -8.97
CA GLU A 821 19.36 -12.79 -7.92
C GLU A 821 20.62 -13.65 -7.84
N LYS A 822 20.46 -14.98 -7.83
CA LYS A 822 21.59 -15.91 -7.84
C LYS A 822 22.45 -15.74 -9.09
N MET A 823 21.84 -15.69 -10.27
CA MET A 823 22.54 -15.51 -11.55
C MET A 823 23.31 -14.19 -11.62
N ALA A 824 22.76 -13.11 -11.08
CA ALA A 824 23.45 -11.82 -11.00
C ALA A 824 24.63 -11.89 -10.01
N SER A 825 24.42 -12.46 -8.81
CA SER A 825 25.46 -12.56 -7.78
C SER A 825 26.62 -13.50 -8.12
N GLU A 826 26.39 -14.46 -9.02
CA GLU A 826 27.40 -15.42 -9.51
C GLU A 826 27.95 -14.99 -10.90
N ASP A 827 27.72 -13.74 -11.33
CA ASP A 827 28.21 -13.19 -12.61
C ASP A 827 27.83 -14.02 -13.85
N MET A 828 26.68 -14.69 -13.81
CA MET A 828 26.12 -15.45 -14.94
C MET A 828 25.14 -14.63 -15.80
N LEU A 829 24.58 -13.56 -15.23
CA LEU A 829 23.65 -12.63 -15.87
C LEU A 829 24.08 -11.20 -15.57
N HIS A 830 24.57 -10.46 -16.56
CA HIS A 830 24.89 -9.05 -16.40
C HIS A 830 23.88 -8.18 -17.13
N LEU A 831 23.57 -7.01 -16.56
CA LEU A 831 22.64 -6.06 -17.15
C LEU A 831 23.12 -4.66 -16.83
N VAL A 832 23.17 -3.82 -17.84
CA VAL A 832 23.59 -2.43 -17.72
C VAL A 832 22.61 -1.57 -18.51
N ALA A 833 22.21 -0.43 -17.95
CA ALA A 833 21.13 0.40 -18.51
C ALA A 833 21.50 1.88 -18.56
N ILE A 834 21.05 2.56 -19.61
CA ILE A 834 21.29 4.00 -19.85
C ILE A 834 20.55 4.85 -18.83
N ASN A 835 19.40 4.38 -18.35
CA ASN A 835 18.63 5.11 -17.36
C ASN A 835 19.39 5.16 -16.04
N GLN A 836 19.88 6.35 -15.67
CA GLN A 836 20.63 6.58 -14.43
C GLN A 836 19.93 6.01 -13.19
N GLY A 837 18.60 6.11 -13.09
CA GLY A 837 17.86 5.55 -11.96
C GLY A 837 17.96 4.02 -11.91
N PHE A 838 17.96 3.36 -13.07
CA PHE A 838 18.16 1.92 -13.15
C PHE A 838 19.62 1.53 -12.89
N THR A 839 20.59 2.28 -13.42
CA THR A 839 22.02 2.10 -13.11
C THR A 839 22.29 2.24 -11.62
N ASP A 840 21.72 3.28 -10.99
CA ASP A 840 21.81 3.54 -9.57
C ASP A 840 21.16 2.42 -8.76
N PHE A 841 20.04 1.86 -9.23
CA PHE A 841 19.42 0.68 -8.61
C PHE A 841 20.35 -0.53 -8.65
N ILE A 842 20.96 -0.84 -9.79
CA ILE A 842 21.89 -1.97 -9.92
C ILE A 842 23.10 -1.78 -8.99
N ASN A 843 23.70 -0.60 -9.02
CA ASN A 843 24.90 -0.27 -8.24
C ASN A 843 24.66 -0.20 -6.73
N GLN A 844 23.49 0.28 -6.28
CA GLN A 844 23.19 0.44 -4.85
C GLN A 844 22.69 -0.84 -4.17
N ASN A 845 22.35 -1.86 -4.94
CA ASN A 845 21.94 -3.16 -4.41
C ASN A 845 23.05 -4.21 -4.53
N ASP A 846 24.27 -3.80 -4.93
CA ASP A 846 25.43 -4.68 -5.13
C ASP A 846 25.05 -5.94 -5.93
N LEU A 847 24.18 -5.78 -6.95
CA LEU A 847 23.75 -6.90 -7.81
C LEU A 847 24.94 -7.52 -8.57
N TYR A 848 25.98 -6.71 -8.79
CA TYR A 848 27.24 -7.08 -9.41
C TYR A 848 28.40 -6.67 -8.50
N ASP A 849 29.42 -7.51 -8.41
CA ASP A 849 30.64 -7.20 -7.65
C ASP A 849 31.55 -6.24 -8.44
N ASN A 850 31.28 -4.93 -8.32
CA ASN A 850 32.10 -3.88 -8.96
C ASN A 850 33.40 -3.58 -8.19
N SER A 851 33.80 -4.41 -7.22
CA SER A 851 34.97 -4.16 -6.39
C SER A 851 36.28 -4.16 -7.20
N VAL A 852 36.36 -4.94 -8.28
CA VAL A 852 37.57 -5.05 -9.13
C VAL A 852 37.92 -3.70 -9.74
N TYR A 853 36.92 -2.98 -10.25
CA TYR A 853 37.08 -1.66 -10.87
C TYR A 853 37.38 -0.53 -9.86
N ARG A 854 37.18 -0.78 -8.56
CA ARG A 854 37.50 0.17 -7.48
C ARG A 854 38.88 -0.06 -6.86
N ALA A 855 39.60 -1.12 -7.26
CA ALA A 855 40.94 -1.39 -6.78
C ALA A 855 41.96 -0.45 -7.42
N ASN A 856 42.99 -0.06 -6.65
CA ASN A 856 44.06 0.79 -7.19
C ASN A 856 44.90 0.04 -8.26
N THR A 857 44.97 -1.29 -8.13
CA THR A 857 45.58 -2.20 -9.09
C THR A 857 44.59 -3.33 -9.34
N TYR A 858 44.18 -3.55 -10.59
CA TYR A 858 43.32 -4.67 -10.97
C TYR A 858 43.95 -5.53 -12.05
N MET A 859 43.43 -6.73 -12.24
CA MET A 859 43.86 -7.60 -13.34
C MET A 859 42.68 -8.42 -13.84
N VAL A 860 42.55 -8.55 -15.16
CA VAL A 860 41.49 -9.36 -15.78
C VAL A 860 42.12 -10.43 -16.67
N PRO A 861 42.16 -11.70 -16.23
CA PRO A 861 42.55 -12.82 -17.09
C PRO A 861 41.41 -13.16 -18.07
N GLY A 862 41.78 -13.57 -19.28
CA GLY A 862 40.86 -13.94 -20.34
C GLY A 862 41.40 -15.11 -21.16
N ILE A 863 40.48 -15.89 -21.72
CA ILE A 863 40.78 -16.99 -22.64
C ILE A 863 39.94 -16.76 -23.88
N LEU A 864 40.49 -17.09 -25.04
CA LEU A 864 39.75 -17.17 -26.28
C LEU A 864 40.02 -18.52 -26.95
N ILE A 865 38.99 -19.33 -27.10
CA ILE A 865 39.09 -20.63 -27.77
C ILE A 865 38.93 -20.44 -29.28
N GLU A 866 40.01 -20.65 -30.02
CA GLU A 866 40.00 -20.51 -31.49
C GLU A 866 39.67 -21.82 -32.22
N ASP A 867 39.82 -22.97 -31.56
CA ASP A 867 39.68 -24.27 -32.22
C ASP A 867 38.21 -24.55 -32.60
N PRO A 868 37.87 -24.58 -33.90
CA PRO A 868 36.49 -24.82 -34.33
C PRO A 868 36.03 -26.27 -34.07
N LYS A 869 36.93 -27.20 -33.73
CA LYS A 869 36.59 -28.58 -33.37
C LYS A 869 36.01 -28.70 -31.97
N VAL A 870 36.21 -27.69 -31.12
CA VAL A 870 35.69 -27.65 -29.76
C VAL A 870 34.22 -27.21 -29.82
N VAL A 871 33.38 -28.10 -30.36
CA VAL A 871 31.95 -27.83 -30.51
C VAL A 871 31.19 -28.37 -29.30
N ASN A 872 31.55 -29.54 -28.81
CA ASN A 872 30.83 -30.22 -27.74
C ASN A 872 31.65 -30.29 -26.45
N SER A 873 31.04 -29.86 -25.35
CA SER A 873 31.59 -29.98 -24.00
C SER A 873 30.54 -30.58 -23.05
N THR A 874 30.98 -31.42 -22.13
CA THR A 874 30.13 -32.02 -21.09
C THR A 874 30.25 -31.33 -19.74
N SER A 875 31.11 -30.31 -19.64
CA SER A 875 31.34 -29.55 -18.40
C SER A 875 31.71 -28.10 -18.71
N TYR A 876 31.38 -27.19 -17.79
CA TYR A 876 31.95 -25.84 -17.79
C TYR A 876 33.43 -25.89 -17.47
N ILE A 877 34.15 -24.87 -17.90
CA ILE A 877 35.60 -24.78 -17.76
C ILE A 877 35.93 -24.25 -16.36
N ASN A 878 36.89 -24.92 -15.70
CA ASN A 878 37.43 -24.50 -14.40
C ASN A 878 38.87 -24.04 -14.58
N THR A 879 39.23 -22.91 -13.99
CA THR A 879 40.54 -22.27 -14.06
C THR A 879 41.07 -22.10 -12.65
N THR A 880 42.39 -22.22 -12.48
CA THR A 880 43.03 -21.98 -11.19
C THR A 880 43.96 -20.78 -11.29
N LEU A 881 43.78 -19.82 -10.39
CA LEU A 881 44.61 -18.63 -10.22
C LEU A 881 45.43 -18.82 -8.95
N SER A 882 46.74 -18.64 -9.03
CA SER A 882 47.61 -18.57 -7.87
C SER A 882 48.40 -17.27 -7.91
N LEU A 883 48.00 -16.33 -7.06
CA LEU A 883 48.70 -15.06 -6.90
C LEU A 883 49.64 -15.15 -5.71
N GLU A 884 50.89 -14.78 -5.90
CA GLU A 884 51.84 -14.55 -4.83
C GLU A 884 52.21 -13.06 -4.78
N THR A 885 51.87 -12.41 -3.66
CA THR A 885 52.19 -11.01 -3.39
C THR A 885 53.27 -10.94 -2.33
N LYS A 886 54.42 -10.40 -2.69
CA LYS A 886 55.55 -10.20 -1.79
C LYS A 886 55.73 -8.73 -1.46
N VAL A 887 55.62 -8.40 -0.18
CA VAL A 887 55.81 -7.05 0.35
C VAL A 887 57.21 -6.92 0.94
N LYS A 888 58.03 -6.04 0.37
CA LYS A 888 59.39 -5.73 0.84
C LYS A 888 59.37 -4.67 1.94
N GLY A 889 60.43 -4.59 2.75
CA GLY A 889 60.53 -3.65 3.87
C GLY A 889 60.63 -2.17 3.50
N ASP A 890 60.81 -1.86 2.21
CA ASP A 890 60.70 -0.51 1.63
C ASP A 890 59.30 -0.21 1.06
N PHE A 891 58.34 -1.10 1.31
CA PHE A 891 56.96 -1.06 0.82
C PHE A 891 56.78 -1.26 -0.68
N SER A 892 57.82 -1.65 -1.42
CA SER A 892 57.63 -2.15 -2.78
C SER A 892 56.91 -3.50 -2.77
N VAL A 893 56.04 -3.71 -3.76
CA VAL A 893 55.22 -4.92 -3.88
C VAL A 893 55.60 -5.63 -5.17
N GLU A 894 56.06 -6.87 -5.02
CA GLU A 894 56.34 -7.77 -6.14
C GLU A 894 55.22 -8.80 -6.21
N ASN A 895 54.51 -8.82 -7.33
CA ASN A 895 53.42 -9.75 -7.56
C ASN A 895 53.84 -10.79 -8.60
N SER A 896 53.45 -12.03 -8.39
CA SER A 896 53.63 -13.14 -9.33
C SER A 896 52.32 -13.87 -9.46
N LEU A 897 51.73 -13.89 -10.65
CA LEU A 897 50.50 -14.63 -10.93
C LEU A 897 50.80 -15.84 -11.81
N LEU A 898 50.25 -16.98 -11.40
CA LEU A 898 50.16 -18.19 -12.18
C LEU A 898 48.69 -18.45 -12.50
N VAL A 899 48.35 -18.50 -13.79
CA VAL A 899 47.00 -18.87 -14.23
C VAL A 899 47.06 -20.20 -14.95
N THR A 900 46.40 -21.23 -14.43
CA THR A 900 46.33 -22.52 -15.08
C THR A 900 45.00 -22.69 -15.79
N PHE A 901 45.09 -22.85 -17.11
CA PHE A 901 43.95 -23.10 -17.97
C PHE A 901 43.89 -24.57 -18.36
N PRO A 902 42.72 -25.22 -18.28
CA PRO A 902 42.58 -26.60 -18.70
C PRO A 902 42.76 -26.73 -20.21
N SER A 903 43.09 -27.93 -20.66
CA SER A 903 43.19 -28.24 -22.09
C SER A 903 41.79 -28.35 -22.72
N VAL A 904 41.27 -27.26 -23.28
CA VAL A 904 39.92 -27.27 -23.89
C VAL A 904 39.95 -27.57 -25.40
N GLY A 905 41.13 -27.51 -26.05
CA GLY A 905 41.27 -27.76 -27.49
C GLY A 905 42.73 -27.77 -27.95
N SER A 906 42.93 -27.79 -29.28
CA SER A 906 44.28 -27.81 -29.88
C SER A 906 44.92 -26.42 -30.04
N SER A 907 44.14 -25.34 -29.92
CA SER A 907 44.61 -23.95 -30.00
C SER A 907 43.72 -23.03 -29.17
N GLN A 908 44.34 -22.28 -28.26
CA GLN A 908 43.67 -21.23 -27.48
C GLN A 908 44.60 -20.02 -27.31
N GLU A 909 44.02 -18.84 -27.30
CA GLU A 909 44.69 -17.61 -26.91
C GLU A 909 44.35 -17.29 -25.46
N ILE A 910 45.33 -16.78 -24.74
CA ILE A 910 45.23 -16.38 -23.35
C ILE A 910 45.61 -14.91 -23.30
N SER A 911 44.86 -14.11 -22.57
CA SER A 911 45.14 -12.70 -22.38
C SER A 911 45.12 -12.37 -20.90
N ILE A 912 46.02 -11.51 -20.45
CA ILE A 912 45.98 -10.94 -19.11
C ILE A 912 46.19 -9.45 -19.25
N CYS A 913 45.20 -8.67 -18.85
CA CYS A 913 45.23 -7.22 -18.94
C CYS A 913 45.44 -6.60 -17.56
N LEU A 914 46.32 -5.60 -17.52
CA LEU A 914 46.70 -4.80 -16.37
C LEU A 914 46.38 -3.32 -16.67
N PRO A 915 46.06 -2.50 -15.67
CA PRO A 915 45.90 -1.05 -15.86
C PRO A 915 47.22 -0.40 -16.29
N GLU A 916 47.14 0.74 -16.97
CA GLU A 916 48.29 1.55 -17.40
C GLU A 916 49.22 1.94 -16.23
N THR A 917 48.70 1.97 -14.99
CA THR A 917 49.48 2.25 -13.78
C THR A 917 50.66 1.29 -13.57
N VAL A 918 50.58 0.07 -14.11
CA VAL A 918 51.68 -0.91 -14.09
C VAL A 918 52.70 -0.55 -15.17
N ARG A 919 53.93 -0.22 -14.77
CA ARG A 919 54.99 0.11 -15.74
C ARG A 919 55.35 -1.11 -16.59
N LEU A 920 55.32 -0.94 -17.91
CA LEU A 920 55.71 -1.99 -18.87
C LEU A 920 57.09 -2.63 -18.57
N SER A 921 58.04 -1.83 -18.06
CA SER A 921 59.39 -2.30 -17.72
C SER A 921 59.46 -3.23 -16.50
N SER A 922 58.44 -3.25 -15.64
CA SER A 922 58.41 -4.13 -14.46
C SER A 922 57.78 -5.50 -14.76
N ILE A 923 57.08 -5.64 -15.88
CA ILE A 923 56.45 -6.89 -16.31
C ILE A 923 57.50 -7.90 -16.80
N LYS A 924 57.50 -9.10 -16.24
CA LYS A 924 58.34 -10.24 -16.63
C LYS A 924 57.47 -11.45 -16.89
N ILE A 925 57.47 -11.94 -18.13
CA ILE A 925 56.80 -13.18 -18.51
C ILE A 925 57.72 -14.35 -18.16
N ASP A 926 57.19 -15.39 -17.50
CA ASP A 926 57.95 -16.61 -17.21
C ASP A 926 58.11 -17.43 -18.50
N GLU A 927 59.28 -17.33 -19.14
CA GLU A 927 59.60 -18.07 -20.37
C GLU A 927 59.55 -19.61 -20.20
N GLY A 928 59.55 -20.12 -18.95
CA GLY A 928 59.34 -21.54 -18.66
C GLY A 928 57.93 -22.04 -18.95
N THR A 929 56.97 -21.11 -19.11
CA THR A 929 55.54 -21.41 -19.33
C THR A 929 55.10 -21.26 -20.79
N ILE A 930 55.23 -20.05 -21.36
CA ILE A 930 54.99 -19.77 -22.79
C ILE A 930 56.24 -19.11 -23.39
N PRO A 931 56.84 -19.68 -24.46
CA PRO A 931 57.97 -19.08 -25.15
C PRO A 931 57.63 -17.69 -25.70
N SER A 932 58.63 -16.79 -25.73
CA SER A 932 58.49 -15.42 -26.26
C SER A 932 58.05 -15.34 -27.73
N GLU A 933 58.24 -16.40 -28.52
CA GLU A 933 57.71 -16.50 -29.90
C GLU A 933 56.18 -16.68 -29.96
N ARG A 934 55.57 -17.07 -28.84
CA ARG A 934 54.12 -17.33 -28.69
C ARG A 934 53.47 -16.42 -27.66
N SER A 935 54.13 -15.33 -27.28
CA SER A 935 53.55 -14.26 -26.47
C SER A 935 53.86 -12.89 -27.09
N LYS A 936 52.96 -11.93 -26.88
CA LYS A 936 53.16 -10.53 -27.27
C LYS A 936 52.49 -9.63 -26.22
N VAL A 937 52.91 -8.37 -26.19
CA VAL A 937 52.30 -7.35 -25.33
C VAL A 937 51.58 -6.35 -26.23
N ASN A 938 50.28 -6.24 -26.06
CA ASN A 938 49.43 -5.24 -26.70
C ASN A 938 49.20 -4.09 -25.72
N ILE A 939 49.29 -2.86 -26.20
CA ILE A 939 49.16 -1.65 -25.37
C ILE A 939 47.97 -0.84 -25.89
N SER A 940 47.13 -0.39 -24.97
CA SER A 940 46.06 0.59 -25.19
C SER A 940 46.26 1.81 -24.28
N GLU A 941 45.42 2.83 -24.42
CA GLU A 941 45.51 4.04 -23.58
C GLU A 941 45.32 3.72 -22.09
N ASP A 942 44.43 2.77 -21.76
CA ASP A 942 44.06 2.49 -20.36
C ASP A 942 44.63 1.17 -19.80
N GLU A 943 45.03 0.23 -20.67
CA GLU A 943 45.48 -1.11 -20.27
C GLU A 943 46.66 -1.65 -21.09
N ILE A 944 47.48 -2.48 -20.43
CA ILE A 944 48.53 -3.31 -21.01
C ILE A 944 48.06 -4.77 -20.98
N CYS A 945 47.88 -5.39 -22.15
CA CYS A 945 47.44 -6.77 -22.27
C CYS A 945 48.59 -7.66 -22.75
N ILE A 946 48.99 -8.60 -21.90
CA ILE A 946 49.91 -9.68 -22.26
C ILE A 946 49.09 -10.80 -22.87
N VAL A 947 49.37 -11.17 -24.10
CA VAL A 947 48.62 -12.22 -24.81
C VAL A 947 49.56 -13.34 -25.25
N GLY A 948 49.11 -14.58 -25.12
CA GLY A 948 49.90 -15.77 -25.42
C GLY A 948 49.08 -16.85 -26.10
N ARG A 949 49.74 -17.72 -26.87
CA ARG A 949 49.09 -18.84 -27.57
C ARG A 949 49.53 -20.19 -27.00
N SER A 950 48.54 -20.96 -26.56
CA SER A 950 48.71 -22.30 -25.99
C SER A 950 48.17 -23.40 -26.91
N LEU A 951 48.76 -24.61 -26.78
CA LEU A 951 48.41 -25.84 -27.51
C LEU A 951 47.85 -26.95 -26.59
N GLY A 952 47.50 -26.64 -25.33
CA GLY A 952 46.99 -27.60 -24.35
C GLY A 952 46.81 -27.00 -22.96
N GLU A 953 46.82 -27.84 -21.91
CA GLU A 953 46.83 -27.35 -20.52
C GLU A 953 48.10 -26.51 -20.33
N THR A 954 47.93 -25.28 -19.85
CA THR A 954 49.04 -24.34 -19.77
C THR A 954 48.84 -23.46 -18.56
N THR A 955 49.84 -23.49 -17.68
CA THR A 955 50.03 -22.47 -16.67
C THR A 955 50.70 -21.30 -17.35
N PHE A 956 50.12 -20.10 -17.28
CA PHE A 956 50.71 -18.86 -17.73
C PHE A 956 51.21 -18.08 -16.52
N GLY A 957 52.52 -17.89 -16.45
CA GLY A 957 53.17 -17.20 -15.34
C GLY A 957 53.74 -15.85 -15.75
N PHE A 958 53.51 -14.83 -14.94
CA PHE A 958 54.23 -13.58 -15.07
C PHE A 958 54.31 -12.87 -13.72
N SER A 959 55.31 -12.00 -13.58
CA SER A 959 55.49 -11.15 -12.42
C SER A 959 55.57 -9.69 -12.81
N TRP A 960 55.16 -8.81 -11.90
CA TRP A 960 55.35 -7.38 -12.04
C TRP A 960 55.68 -6.77 -10.69
N GLU A 961 56.40 -5.66 -10.74
CA GLU A 961 56.71 -4.86 -9.56
C GLU A 961 55.89 -3.57 -9.64
N ASP A 962 55.15 -3.29 -8.57
CA ASP A 962 54.42 -2.05 -8.40
C ASP A 962 55.29 -1.08 -7.57
N GLU A 963 55.67 0.05 -8.18
CA GLU A 963 56.38 1.13 -7.49
C GLU A 963 55.37 2.19 -7.03
N THR A 964 54.57 1.85 -6.03
CA THR A 964 53.70 2.79 -5.32
C THR A 964 53.93 2.50 -3.83
N PHE A 965 54.42 3.38 -2.96
CA PHE A 965 54.01 4.75 -2.65
C PHE A 965 55.14 5.51 -1.92
N LYS A 966 55.47 6.74 -2.33
CA LYS A 966 56.32 7.68 -1.56
C LYS A 966 55.45 8.63 -0.74
N ASN A 967 54.78 8.14 0.30
CA ASN A 967 54.41 9.03 1.39
C ASN A 967 55.40 8.81 2.54
N THR A 968 56.47 9.61 2.55
CA THR A 968 57.51 9.57 3.59
C THR A 968 57.01 10.04 4.96
N GLU A 969 55.74 10.43 5.09
CA GLU A 969 55.16 10.99 6.32
C GLU A 969 54.18 10.06 7.05
N SER A 970 53.78 8.90 6.49
CA SER A 970 52.88 7.94 7.16
C SER A 970 53.57 6.61 7.48
N ASP A 971 53.34 6.10 8.70
CA ASP A 971 53.78 4.77 9.14
C ASP A 971 52.86 3.63 8.65
N SER A 972 51.89 3.95 7.78
CA SER A 972 50.94 3.01 7.20
C SER A 972 50.71 3.28 5.70
N ILE A 973 50.45 2.20 4.97
CA ILE A 973 50.08 2.21 3.55
C ILE A 973 48.84 1.35 3.38
N ASN A 974 47.85 1.87 2.66
CA ASN A 974 46.67 1.13 2.26
C ASN A 974 46.75 0.88 0.75
N PHE A 975 46.77 -0.39 0.34
CA PHE A 975 46.66 -0.75 -1.06
C PHE A 975 45.55 -1.78 -1.26
N THR A 976 44.76 -1.57 -2.31
CA THR A 976 43.69 -2.48 -2.73
C THR A 976 44.11 -3.14 -4.03
N MET A 977 44.09 -4.47 -4.04
CA MET A 977 44.35 -5.27 -5.23
C MET A 977 43.09 -6.04 -5.60
N GLY A 978 42.66 -5.89 -6.85
CA GLY A 978 41.58 -6.66 -7.45
C GLY A 978 42.11 -7.68 -8.44
N ILE A 979 41.61 -8.90 -8.39
CA ILE A 979 41.86 -9.95 -9.36
C ILE A 979 40.50 -10.35 -9.90
N GLY A 980 40.19 -9.93 -11.12
CA GLY A 980 38.99 -10.39 -11.80
C GLY A 980 39.04 -11.90 -11.98
N ASN A 981 37.88 -12.55 -11.81
CA ASN A 981 37.72 -13.93 -12.24
C ASN A 981 37.90 -14.02 -13.77
N VAL A 982 38.22 -15.21 -14.25
CA VAL A 982 38.10 -15.47 -15.69
C VAL A 982 36.60 -15.48 -15.98
N ASN A 983 36.11 -14.45 -16.66
CA ASN A 983 34.68 -14.34 -16.99
C ASN A 983 34.17 -15.64 -17.62
N GLY A 984 33.01 -16.11 -17.16
CA GLY A 984 32.37 -17.34 -17.65
C GLY A 984 33.07 -18.66 -17.32
N ALA A 985 34.17 -18.62 -16.55
CA ALA A 985 34.84 -19.81 -16.05
C ALA A 985 34.71 -19.89 -14.53
N ARG A 986 34.60 -21.12 -14.01
CA ARG A 986 34.81 -21.33 -12.58
C ARG A 986 36.27 -21.02 -12.28
N THR A 987 36.50 -20.23 -11.23
CA THR A 987 37.83 -19.73 -10.90
C THR A 987 38.13 -20.09 -9.45
N GLU A 988 39.14 -20.93 -9.23
CA GLU A 988 39.68 -21.18 -7.90
C GLU A 988 40.88 -20.25 -7.70
N LEU A 989 40.85 -19.41 -6.67
CA LEU A 989 41.92 -18.44 -6.38
C LEU A 989 42.63 -18.80 -5.09
N ASP A 990 43.93 -19.06 -5.21
CA ASP A 990 44.89 -19.18 -4.12
C ASP A 990 45.72 -17.88 -4.05
N HIS A 991 45.44 -17.00 -3.10
CA HIS A 991 46.25 -15.80 -2.87
C HIS A 991 47.21 -16.00 -1.69
N ILE A 992 48.50 -15.91 -2.00
CA ILE A 992 49.61 -16.07 -1.07
C ILE A 992 50.21 -14.68 -0.82
N ILE A 993 50.18 -14.22 0.42
CA ILE A 993 50.87 -12.97 0.82
C ILE A 993 52.10 -13.32 1.66
N GLU A 994 53.27 -12.89 1.19
CA GLU A 994 54.55 -12.94 1.91
C GLU A 994 54.99 -11.51 2.29
N PHE A 995 55.44 -11.30 3.52
CA PHE A 995 55.92 -9.98 3.97
C PHE A 995 57.18 -10.08 4.84
N GLU A 996 58.04 -9.06 4.76
CA GLU A 996 59.27 -8.96 5.55
C GLU A 996 59.00 -8.69 7.05
N ARG A 997 59.97 -9.04 7.90
CA ARG A 997 59.88 -8.84 9.36
C ARG A 997 59.81 -7.35 9.72
N GLY A 998 58.93 -6.99 10.65
CA GLY A 998 58.73 -5.62 11.13
C GLY A 998 57.55 -4.89 10.49
N LEU A 999 56.82 -5.57 9.59
CA LEU A 999 55.57 -5.10 9.03
C LEU A 999 54.39 -5.82 9.71
N GLN A 1000 53.33 -5.07 9.99
CA GLN A 1000 52.02 -5.58 10.40
C GLN A 1000 51.09 -5.47 9.19
N VAL A 1001 50.60 -6.60 8.71
CA VAL A 1001 49.70 -6.66 7.55
C VAL A 1001 48.28 -6.91 8.05
N ASN A 1002 47.33 -6.10 7.61
CA ASN A 1002 45.92 -6.27 7.89
C ASN A 1002 45.18 -6.48 6.56
N VAL A 1003 44.48 -7.60 6.43
CA VAL A 1003 43.71 -7.96 5.24
C VAL A 1003 42.23 -7.94 5.59
N ASP A 1004 41.46 -7.09 4.91
CA ASP A 1004 40.01 -6.92 5.11
C ASP A 1004 39.60 -6.75 6.59
N GLY A 1005 40.42 -6.05 7.37
CA GLY A 1005 40.19 -5.81 8.80
C GLY A 1005 40.81 -6.85 9.74
N GLN A 1006 41.35 -7.96 9.23
CA GLN A 1006 42.06 -8.98 10.02
C GLN A 1006 43.56 -8.69 10.12
N THR A 1007 44.03 -8.37 11.31
CA THR A 1007 45.46 -8.18 11.60
C THR A 1007 46.20 -9.51 11.63
N LEU A 1008 47.28 -9.61 10.85
CA LEU A 1008 48.15 -10.77 10.78
C LEU A 1008 49.48 -10.46 11.49
N GLU A 1009 49.80 -11.22 12.53
CA GLU A 1009 51.07 -11.07 13.28
C GLU A 1009 52.14 -12.05 12.78
N ALA A 1010 53.37 -11.55 12.61
CA ALA A 1010 54.48 -12.34 12.11
C ALA A 1010 55.02 -13.32 13.18
N ASN A 1011 54.84 -14.62 12.99
CA ASN A 1011 55.35 -15.66 13.90
C ASN A 1011 56.65 -16.35 13.43
N GLY A 1012 57.49 -15.68 12.64
CA GLY A 1012 58.78 -16.24 12.19
C GLY A 1012 59.22 -15.74 10.80
N LEU A 1013 60.36 -16.26 10.31
CA LEU A 1013 60.89 -15.94 8.96
C LEU A 1013 59.81 -16.21 7.89
N GLY A 1014 59.40 -15.18 7.15
CA GLY A 1014 58.41 -15.28 6.06
C GLY A 1014 57.05 -15.77 6.56
N SER A 1015 56.21 -14.85 7.04
CA SER A 1015 54.84 -15.23 7.38
C SER A 1015 54.03 -15.30 6.09
N LYS A 1016 53.51 -16.49 5.79
CA LYS A 1016 52.71 -16.79 4.60
C LYS A 1016 51.24 -16.87 5.00
N VAL A 1017 50.37 -16.14 4.31
CA VAL A 1017 48.93 -16.27 4.44
C VAL A 1017 48.35 -16.76 3.14
N VAL A 1018 47.48 -17.77 3.21
CA VAL A 1018 46.73 -18.30 2.07
C VAL A 1018 45.29 -17.84 2.24
N LEU A 1019 44.80 -17.09 1.28
CA LEU A 1019 43.43 -16.59 1.20
C LEU A 1019 42.77 -17.30 0.01
N ASN A 1020 41.61 -17.92 0.25
CA ASN A 1020 40.93 -18.73 -0.75
C ASN A 1020 39.68 -17.99 -1.25
N ASN A 1021 39.49 -17.96 -2.57
CA ASN A 1021 38.23 -17.60 -3.24
C ASN A 1021 37.73 -16.15 -3.06
N ASP A 1022 38.63 -15.17 -2.96
CA ASP A 1022 38.25 -13.76 -2.78
C ASP A 1022 38.84 -12.86 -3.87
N VAL A 1023 37.97 -12.18 -4.63
CA VAL A 1023 38.28 -11.45 -5.87
C VAL A 1023 38.97 -10.10 -5.62
N VAL A 1024 38.68 -9.41 -4.52
CA VAL A 1024 39.29 -8.12 -4.17
C VAL A 1024 39.70 -8.09 -2.71
N LYS A 1025 40.92 -7.61 -2.46
CA LYS A 1025 41.51 -7.52 -1.11
C LYS A 1025 41.97 -6.13 -0.77
N ASN A 1026 41.56 -5.66 0.41
CA ASN A 1026 42.07 -4.45 1.03
C ASN A 1026 43.20 -4.82 1.99
N ILE A 1027 44.43 -4.45 1.64
CA ILE A 1027 45.62 -4.81 2.39
C ILE A 1027 46.24 -3.53 2.96
N ILE A 1028 46.16 -3.41 4.27
CA ILE A 1028 46.74 -2.31 5.03
C ILE A 1028 48.03 -2.80 5.67
N ILE A 1029 49.14 -2.17 5.31
CA ILE A 1029 50.47 -2.51 5.84
C ILE A 1029 50.94 -1.38 6.74
N ASN A 1030 51.22 -1.69 7.99
CA ASN A 1030 51.77 -0.76 8.98
C ASN A 1030 53.21 -1.14 9.30
N ARG A 1031 54.07 -0.13 9.49
CA ARG A 1031 55.37 -0.33 10.12
C ARG A 1031 55.16 -0.46 11.63
N GLN A 1032 55.74 -1.51 12.24
CA GLN A 1032 55.72 -1.66 13.71
C GLN A 1032 56.65 -0.70 14.43
#